data_AF-A0A5C5ZJC3-F1
#
_entry.id   AF-A0A5C5ZJC3-F1
#
_cell.length_a   1.000
_cell.length_b   1.000
_cell.length_c   1.000
_cell.angle_alpha   90.00
_cell.angle_beta   90.00
_cell.angle_gamma   90.00
#
_symmetry.space_group_name_H-M   'P 1'
#
loop_
_entity.id
_entity.type
_entity.pdbx_description
1 polymer ?
#
loop_
_entity_poly.entity_id
_entity_poly.type
_entity_poly.pdbx_seq_one_letter_code
_entity_poly.pdbx_strand_id
1 'polypeptide(L)'
;MAFGFSLAFLLGSGATKSPARGRALAVEPLESRIALSAAGLVEVGAQPIGALTDKIVYTHGGHGYTDNGGGWEYQRPLLLDMVEDLGNQDQMTAFVDALWDAGATIVPLRPVGNQVNEVVLDNDDAGVSFTGSWSNGSGSVYYGSSGDVRYKTIATSTTETATAIYRPNLSAGGSYPVYAWSPAGSNRATDQLYRVHHSGGATEVTVDHSRVGNGLVYLGTYDFEEGTAGYVEISNRSDDAGKVVVADMIRFGNGMGDIDRGNGVSGQPREDEAGLYWVEWHVSRSQGISTSEYRTSSSDRSATVSLSPRYAEYMNQAGVGELSDRVFVSFHSNAGGGSSRGVLGLYNGNNRTSAMTPNQFLLADTISRHVNDDLVDRAGEFEHDWFDRGGIVTLDRSDIEFGEINNEVIHDEFDATIIETGFHDNTQDAQMLLDPRVREAIAIATVQGVIEYFAEVDGGATPEINPPARPADLRVETTGQGSATLHWTPSVSSDALGSPATGYVVYASVGGKGFDGGTAVAGGATATLTINDLDPDKAYYFKIVAANDGGQSPDSEVVAATPNGAGAKLLIVNGFDRLGRSQVPGYAFPGGGTVYRARAELSNSYDYAVQVASAIHNAGVDAAVETVPNEAVIDGDVDLGDYDAVFWILGEESTADDTFSVAEQAAVTTYLNANGKLFVSGAEIGWDLQAQGNGVSFYSSQLRASYTSDDAGVYSADGVAGSIFEGISLNFDDGELFYDVNYPDVIAPNNGSTLALAYAGGAGAGVQYSDPNGQSLVMLGFPFETIVEEEDRFEVMSRVLEFFEFETNPPQTISLLLDNDHGPGAYNETGFWITSSDPGVEGGTQRFALLGNQATAEWTTDLPFSGEAEVFVQYDAAANRASGVAYTVTSGSESLATVIDQRANDFEWVSLGVIDASQGPISVLLDVDASSGEANSLAIADVVRIDLTGRPDSFNEFGDYNGNGLVDAADFTVWRDLKDQVVEPGTSADGNGDGVIDTLDYHVWVSRFGMEEPIAPAVALAPAVALTTAAVTSEPEPAIDASPEEVVVSAPSPLLAPLPSRTVAFLGSAATPQQEAVDSPADDAIELLLARTDDQRRERDQDEQAVDHLAQRMATGLAIGDPQIDEARDSLFAQEDFGELTTRLRK
;
A
#
# COMPACT_ATOMS: atom_id res chain seq x y z
N MET A 1 4.47 -77.88 12.04
CA MET A 1 3.38 -78.10 11.07
C MET A 1 3.01 -76.73 10.50
N ALA A 2 2.74 -76.49 9.22
CA ALA A 2 2.99 -77.21 7.96
C ALA A 2 2.25 -76.43 6.85
N PHE A 3 2.98 -75.77 5.94
CA PHE A 3 2.53 -75.23 4.62
C PHE A 3 1.43 -74.13 4.60
N GLY A 4 1.40 -73.21 3.61
CA GLY A 4 2.30 -73.02 2.46
C GLY A 4 2.03 -71.72 1.66
N PHE A 5 2.97 -71.38 0.76
CA PHE A 5 2.99 -70.17 -0.08
C PHE A 5 1.97 -70.19 -1.25
N SER A 6 1.43 -69.02 -1.65
CA SER A 6 1.71 -68.42 -2.99
C SER A 6 1.12 -67.02 -3.25
N LEU A 7 2.01 -66.19 -3.78
CA LEU A 7 1.98 -64.83 -4.35
C LEU A 7 0.86 -64.48 -5.38
N ALA A 8 0.36 -63.24 -5.36
CA ALA A 8 0.04 -62.41 -6.56
C ALA A 8 -0.11 -60.90 -6.23
N PHE A 9 0.41 -60.04 -7.12
CA PHE A 9 0.42 -58.55 -7.11
C PHE A 9 -0.98 -57.88 -7.23
N LEU A 10 -1.22 -56.58 -6.94
CA LEU A 10 -0.67 -55.37 -7.60
C LEU A 10 -1.02 -54.07 -6.80
N LEU A 11 -0.21 -53.00 -6.94
CA LEU A 11 -0.42 -51.52 -6.73
C LEU A 11 -1.71 -51.04 -6.00
N GLY A 12 -1.75 -50.05 -5.10
CA GLY A 12 -0.80 -49.06 -4.54
C GLY A 12 -1.53 -48.32 -3.39
N SER A 13 -1.14 -47.16 -2.86
CA SER A 13 0.03 -46.29 -3.04
C SER A 13 0.56 -45.84 -1.65
N GLY A 14 1.08 -44.62 -1.46
CA GLY A 14 1.41 -44.07 -0.13
C GLY A 14 1.26 -42.55 -0.06
N ALA A 15 0.60 -42.04 0.99
CA ALA A 15 0.60 -40.63 1.36
C ALA A 15 1.64 -40.40 2.45
N THR A 16 2.63 -39.54 2.20
CA THR A 16 3.63 -39.11 3.18
C THR A 16 3.21 -37.77 3.78
N LYS A 17 3.20 -37.69 5.12
CA LYS A 17 2.87 -36.48 5.88
C LYS A 17 3.80 -35.32 5.52
N SER A 18 3.24 -34.12 5.31
CA SER A 18 3.98 -32.86 5.38
C SER A 18 4.50 -32.60 6.80
N PRO A 19 5.64 -31.90 6.96
CA PRO A 19 6.12 -31.46 8.27
C PRO A 19 5.33 -30.23 8.73
N ALA A 20 4.93 -30.20 10.00
CA ALA A 20 4.37 -29.00 10.61
C ALA A 20 5.47 -27.95 10.79
N ARG A 21 5.24 -26.73 10.30
CA ARG A 21 5.98 -25.53 10.73
C ARG A 21 5.21 -24.93 11.90
N GLY A 22 5.80 -24.94 13.09
CA GLY A 22 5.36 -24.06 14.16
C GLY A 22 6.02 -22.70 13.94
N ARG A 23 5.23 -21.67 13.63
CA ARG A 23 5.59 -20.28 13.92
C ARG A 23 5.14 -19.98 15.35
N ALA A 24 5.90 -19.18 16.08
CA ALA A 24 5.35 -18.49 17.23
C ALA A 24 4.43 -17.39 16.68
N LEU A 25 3.28 -17.19 17.31
CA LEU A 25 2.49 -15.98 17.10
C LEU A 25 3.20 -14.88 17.91
N ALA A 26 3.78 -13.91 17.21
CA ALA A 26 3.76 -12.55 17.76
C ALA A 26 2.30 -12.12 17.68
N VAL A 27 1.75 -11.60 18.78
CA VAL A 27 0.45 -10.95 18.79
C VAL A 27 0.78 -9.48 18.81
N GLU A 28 0.87 -8.89 17.62
CA GLU A 28 0.83 -7.44 17.49
C GLU A 28 -0.60 -7.00 17.85
N PRO A 29 -0.81 -5.87 18.55
CA PRO A 29 -2.14 -5.29 18.65
C PRO A 29 -2.58 -4.86 17.24
N LEU A 30 -3.72 -5.36 16.77
CA LEU A 30 -4.33 -4.84 15.54
C LEU A 30 -4.65 -3.36 15.75
N GLU A 31 -4.20 -2.47 14.85
CA GLU A 31 -4.56 -1.06 14.93
C GLU A 31 -6.09 -0.89 14.95
N SER A 32 -6.54 0.03 15.80
CA SER A 32 -7.95 0.16 16.12
C SER A 32 -8.74 0.77 14.97
N ARG A 33 -10.05 0.49 14.97
CA ARG A 33 -11.02 1.30 14.21
C ARG A 33 -11.80 2.19 15.16
N ILE A 34 -11.22 3.35 15.47
CA ILE A 34 -11.99 4.50 15.95
C ILE A 34 -13.13 4.76 14.95
N ALA A 35 -14.34 5.00 15.44
CA ALA A 35 -15.44 5.41 14.58
C ALA A 35 -15.11 6.75 13.93
N LEU A 36 -14.84 6.76 12.62
CA LEU A 36 -14.32 7.94 11.89
C LEU A 36 -15.17 9.20 12.09
N SER A 37 -16.49 9.04 12.12
CA SER A 37 -17.43 10.13 12.39
C SER A 37 -17.34 10.71 13.82
N ALA A 38 -16.82 9.95 14.80
CA ALA A 38 -16.48 10.45 16.13
C ALA A 38 -15.11 11.16 16.15
N ALA A 39 -14.20 10.83 15.23
CA ALA A 39 -12.93 11.52 15.02
C ALA A 39 -13.03 12.76 14.09
N GLY A 40 -14.24 13.09 13.60
CA GLY A 40 -14.50 14.22 12.70
C GLY A 40 -14.30 13.92 11.20
N LEU A 41 -14.08 12.66 10.83
CA LEU A 41 -13.67 12.22 9.49
C LEU A 41 -14.84 11.69 8.64
N VAL A 42 -14.63 11.60 7.31
CA VAL A 42 -15.63 11.21 6.32
C VAL A 42 -15.68 9.68 6.19
N GLU A 43 -16.59 9.04 6.92
CA GLU A 43 -16.66 7.57 7.03
C GLU A 43 -16.82 6.81 5.70
N VAL A 44 -17.46 7.42 4.68
CA VAL A 44 -17.75 6.77 3.39
C VAL A 44 -17.37 7.67 2.22
N GLY A 45 -16.35 7.26 1.47
CA GLY A 45 -15.95 7.82 0.17
C GLY A 45 -16.57 7.09 -1.01
N ALA A 46 -16.14 7.46 -2.21
CA ALA A 46 -16.49 6.78 -3.46
C ALA A 46 -15.32 6.82 -4.45
N GLN A 47 -15.33 5.92 -5.45
CA GLN A 47 -14.44 6.03 -6.61
C GLN A 47 -14.52 7.45 -7.20
N PRO A 48 -13.39 8.06 -7.61
CA PRO A 48 -13.37 9.34 -8.31
C PRO A 48 -14.29 9.37 -9.54
N ILE A 49 -14.93 10.52 -9.76
CA ILE A 49 -15.70 10.80 -10.99
C ILE A 49 -14.82 11.65 -11.90
N GLY A 50 -14.72 11.29 -13.17
CA GLY A 50 -13.86 11.95 -14.15
C GLY A 50 -14.30 11.72 -15.60
N ALA A 51 -13.44 12.06 -16.55
CA ALA A 51 -13.75 11.99 -17.98
C ALA A 51 -13.97 10.57 -18.51
N LEU A 52 -13.49 9.56 -17.77
CA LEU A 52 -13.65 8.13 -18.08
C LEU A 52 -14.75 7.45 -17.26
N THR A 53 -15.53 8.19 -16.48
CA THR A 53 -16.79 7.68 -15.92
C THR A 53 -17.68 7.12 -17.04
N ASP A 54 -18.32 5.98 -16.77
CA ASP A 54 -19.04 5.16 -17.75
C ASP A 54 -18.18 4.52 -18.87
N LYS A 55 -16.85 4.59 -18.84
CA LYS A 55 -15.97 3.87 -19.78
C LYS A 55 -15.41 2.58 -19.18
N ILE A 56 -15.17 1.59 -20.05
CA ILE A 56 -14.52 0.32 -19.66
C ILE A 56 -13.15 0.22 -20.33
N VAL A 57 -12.09 0.03 -19.53
CA VAL A 57 -10.73 -0.17 -20.04
C VAL A 57 -10.24 -1.57 -19.68
N TYR A 58 -10.03 -2.39 -20.70
CA TYR A 58 -9.34 -3.67 -20.59
C TYR A 58 -7.83 -3.42 -20.69
N THR A 59 -7.04 -4.00 -19.79
CA THR A 59 -5.59 -3.77 -19.77
C THR A 59 -4.77 -5.03 -19.50
N HIS A 60 -3.52 -5.03 -19.96
CA HIS A 60 -2.62 -6.19 -19.90
C HIS A 60 -1.14 -5.77 -19.92
N GLY A 61 -0.32 -6.38 -19.06
CA GLY A 61 1.14 -6.15 -18.98
C GLY A 61 1.95 -7.01 -19.96
N GLY A 62 1.41 -7.34 -21.13
CA GLY A 62 2.11 -8.09 -22.18
C GLY A 62 2.53 -9.53 -21.81
N HIS A 63 3.83 -9.79 -21.70
CA HIS A 63 4.38 -11.14 -21.46
C HIS A 63 4.30 -11.56 -19.98
N GLY A 64 5.30 -12.28 -19.45
CA GLY A 64 5.35 -12.77 -18.06
C GLY A 64 6.10 -14.09 -17.92
N TYR A 65 6.39 -14.48 -16.68
CA TYR A 65 7.04 -15.76 -16.35
C TYR A 65 6.12 -16.94 -16.70
N THR A 66 6.66 -17.98 -17.35
CA THR A 66 5.83 -19.03 -17.97
C THR A 66 6.55 -20.36 -18.18
N ASP A 67 5.81 -21.47 -18.14
CA ASP A 67 6.34 -22.80 -18.47
C ASP A 67 6.64 -22.95 -19.98
N ASN A 68 7.79 -23.56 -20.28
CA ASN A 68 8.27 -23.87 -21.63
C ASN A 68 8.19 -25.38 -21.98
N GLY A 69 7.54 -26.19 -21.14
CA GLY A 69 7.47 -27.65 -21.21
C GLY A 69 8.65 -28.39 -20.56
N GLY A 70 9.73 -27.70 -20.22
CA GLY A 70 10.90 -28.22 -19.48
C GLY A 70 11.17 -27.53 -18.15
N GLY A 71 10.41 -26.49 -17.81
CA GLY A 71 10.55 -25.66 -16.63
C GLY A 71 10.01 -24.24 -16.88
N TRP A 72 10.17 -23.37 -15.90
CA TRP A 72 9.69 -21.98 -15.96
C TRP A 72 10.79 -21.01 -16.41
N GLU A 73 10.44 -20.09 -17.31
CA GLU A 73 11.34 -19.06 -17.83
C GLU A 73 10.61 -17.73 -18.07
N TYR A 74 11.38 -16.64 -18.09
CA TYR A 74 10.95 -15.39 -18.72
C TYR A 74 10.96 -15.58 -20.24
N GLN A 75 9.98 -15.00 -20.92
CA GLN A 75 9.92 -14.97 -22.38
C GLN A 75 10.99 -14.08 -22.99
N ARG A 76 11.49 -13.11 -22.21
CA ARG A 76 12.51 -12.13 -22.56
C ARG A 76 13.74 -12.24 -21.65
N PRO A 77 14.95 -11.94 -22.17
CA PRO A 77 16.17 -12.00 -21.38
C PRO A 77 16.28 -10.79 -20.45
N LEU A 78 17.07 -10.93 -19.38
CA LEU A 78 17.63 -9.79 -18.67
C LEU A 78 18.53 -9.00 -19.63
N LEU A 79 18.23 -7.71 -19.78
CA LEU A 79 18.98 -6.78 -20.62
C LEU A 79 18.94 -5.39 -20.00
N LEU A 80 20.11 -4.75 -19.85
CA LEU A 80 20.24 -3.42 -19.22
C LEU A 80 19.50 -3.36 -17.87
N ASP A 81 19.73 -4.39 -17.06
CA ASP A 81 19.23 -4.55 -15.69
C ASP A 81 17.70 -4.63 -15.56
N MET A 82 16.98 -4.82 -16.68
CA MET A 82 15.53 -5.01 -16.74
C MET A 82 15.10 -6.23 -17.57
N VAL A 83 13.84 -6.62 -17.40
CA VAL A 83 13.17 -7.67 -18.18
C VAL A 83 11.83 -7.10 -18.67
N GLU A 84 11.59 -7.07 -19.99
CA GLU A 84 10.34 -6.60 -20.60
C GLU A 84 9.10 -7.19 -19.89
N ASP A 85 9.08 -8.51 -19.69
CA ASP A 85 7.99 -9.27 -19.06
C ASP A 85 7.53 -8.73 -17.68
N LEU A 86 8.44 -8.06 -16.96
CA LEU A 86 8.23 -7.45 -15.65
C LEU A 86 8.04 -5.94 -15.73
N GLY A 87 8.87 -5.24 -16.52
CA GLY A 87 8.76 -3.79 -16.69
C GLY A 87 7.44 -3.35 -17.36
N ASN A 88 6.82 -4.22 -18.17
CA ASN A 88 5.49 -3.98 -18.72
C ASN A 88 4.39 -4.07 -17.66
N GLN A 89 4.54 -4.97 -16.69
CA GLN A 89 3.62 -5.18 -15.58
C GLN A 89 3.60 -3.96 -14.67
N ASP A 90 4.78 -3.44 -14.34
CA ASP A 90 4.92 -2.24 -13.49
C ASP A 90 4.30 -0.99 -14.18
N GLN A 91 4.33 -0.92 -15.52
CA GLN A 91 3.64 0.17 -16.25
C GLN A 91 2.13 -0.01 -16.25
N MET A 92 1.64 -1.25 -16.36
CA MET A 92 0.22 -1.55 -16.31
C MET A 92 -0.39 -1.14 -14.96
N THR A 93 0.30 -1.40 -13.85
CA THR A 93 -0.13 -0.93 -12.51
C THR A 93 -0.31 0.59 -12.49
N ALA A 94 0.73 1.37 -12.80
CA ALA A 94 0.64 2.83 -12.78
C ALA A 94 -0.46 3.40 -13.70
N PHE A 95 -0.75 2.73 -14.82
CA PHE A 95 -1.88 3.10 -15.68
C PHE A 95 -3.25 2.75 -15.08
N VAL A 96 -3.37 1.65 -14.34
CA VAL A 96 -4.61 1.30 -13.62
C VAL A 96 -4.93 2.34 -12.56
N ASP A 97 -3.93 2.86 -11.86
CA ASP A 97 -4.13 3.89 -10.83
C ASP A 97 -4.60 5.21 -11.46
N ALA A 98 -3.91 5.68 -12.52
CA ALA A 98 -4.34 6.87 -13.26
C ALA A 98 -5.74 6.71 -13.94
N LEU A 99 -6.13 5.49 -14.34
CA LEU A 99 -7.49 5.20 -14.83
C LEU A 99 -8.55 5.24 -13.73
N TRP A 100 -8.19 4.84 -12.51
CA TRP A 100 -9.07 4.85 -11.35
C TRP A 100 -9.45 6.28 -10.98
N ASP A 101 -8.46 7.19 -10.98
CA ASP A 101 -8.64 8.61 -10.68
C ASP A 101 -9.41 9.37 -11.77
N ALA A 102 -9.38 8.88 -13.02
CA ALA A 102 -10.22 9.34 -14.12
C ALA A 102 -11.64 8.72 -14.12
N GLY A 103 -11.94 7.82 -13.18
CA GLY A 103 -13.27 7.23 -12.96
C GLY A 103 -13.65 6.05 -13.86
N ALA A 104 -12.68 5.36 -14.46
CA ALA A 104 -12.95 4.23 -15.37
C ALA A 104 -13.40 2.95 -14.63
N THR A 105 -14.17 2.09 -15.33
CA THR A 105 -14.29 0.66 -14.96
C THR A 105 -13.12 -0.11 -15.55
N ILE A 106 -12.35 -0.82 -14.71
CA ILE A 106 -11.06 -1.39 -15.11
C ILE A 106 -11.11 -2.92 -15.10
N VAL A 107 -10.63 -3.54 -16.18
CA VAL A 107 -10.53 -5.00 -16.35
C VAL A 107 -9.08 -5.41 -16.59
N PRO A 108 -8.34 -5.75 -15.53
CA PRO A 108 -6.92 -6.11 -15.64
C PRO A 108 -6.76 -7.61 -15.90
N LEU A 109 -6.10 -7.95 -17.02
CA LEU A 109 -5.85 -9.34 -17.47
C LEU A 109 -4.51 -9.92 -16.97
N ARG A 110 -3.78 -9.13 -16.18
CA ARG A 110 -2.80 -9.56 -15.16
C ARG A 110 -3.24 -8.91 -13.83
N PRO A 111 -2.77 -9.37 -12.65
CA PRO A 111 -3.05 -8.69 -11.39
C PRO A 111 -2.53 -7.24 -11.37
N VAL A 112 -3.01 -6.40 -10.44
CA VAL A 112 -2.61 -4.98 -10.25
C VAL A 112 -1.76 -4.87 -8.99
N GLY A 113 -0.66 -4.12 -9.01
CA GLY A 113 0.21 -3.93 -7.83
C GLY A 113 0.97 -5.20 -7.41
N ASN A 114 1.55 -5.17 -6.21
CA ASN A 114 2.30 -6.28 -5.61
C ASN A 114 1.69 -6.68 -4.25
N GLN A 115 1.09 -7.87 -4.16
CA GLN A 115 0.48 -8.35 -2.92
C GLN A 115 0.42 -9.88 -2.90
N VAL A 116 1.41 -10.49 -2.24
CA VAL A 116 1.63 -11.95 -2.22
C VAL A 116 0.64 -12.73 -1.36
N ASN A 117 -0.08 -12.06 -0.47
CA ASN A 117 -1.19 -12.66 0.28
C ASN A 117 -2.46 -12.67 -0.60
N GLU A 118 -3.32 -13.69 -0.44
CA GLU A 118 -4.64 -13.70 -1.07
C GLU A 118 -5.71 -14.31 -0.16
N VAL A 119 -6.90 -13.69 -0.15
CA VAL A 119 -8.12 -14.28 0.40
C VAL A 119 -9.23 -14.14 -0.64
N VAL A 120 -9.97 -15.22 -0.85
CA VAL A 120 -11.02 -15.30 -1.87
C VAL A 120 -12.24 -15.95 -1.24
N LEU A 121 -13.40 -15.34 -1.45
CA LEU A 121 -14.66 -15.73 -0.82
C LEU A 121 -15.76 -15.83 -1.88
N ASP A 122 -16.34 -17.02 -1.99
CA ASP A 122 -17.54 -17.32 -2.78
C ASP A 122 -18.82 -17.13 -1.94
N ASN A 123 -19.96 -16.93 -2.59
CA ASN A 123 -21.24 -16.56 -1.98
C ASN A 123 -21.85 -17.58 -0.99
N ASP A 124 -21.27 -18.77 -0.85
CA ASP A 124 -21.64 -19.78 0.15
C ASP A 124 -20.47 -20.26 1.03
N ASP A 125 -19.32 -19.56 0.97
CA ASP A 125 -18.25 -19.69 1.96
C ASP A 125 -18.65 -19.16 3.34
N ALA A 126 -17.98 -19.67 4.38
CA ALA A 126 -18.27 -19.33 5.77
C ALA A 126 -18.04 -17.84 6.12
N GLY A 127 -17.16 -17.15 5.39
CA GLY A 127 -16.91 -15.71 5.53
C GLY A 127 -17.98 -14.81 4.89
N VAL A 128 -19.04 -15.37 4.30
CA VAL A 128 -20.05 -14.60 3.56
C VAL A 128 -21.44 -14.67 4.21
N SER A 129 -21.99 -13.49 4.51
CA SER A 129 -23.30 -13.33 5.15
C SER A 129 -24.25 -12.45 4.32
N PHE A 130 -25.56 -12.61 4.54
CA PHE A 130 -26.59 -11.98 3.70
C PHE A 130 -27.72 -11.39 4.55
N THR A 131 -28.04 -10.13 4.32
CA THR A 131 -29.24 -9.47 4.87
C THR A 131 -30.31 -9.37 3.78
N GLY A 132 -31.60 -9.46 4.15
CA GLY A 132 -32.70 -9.43 3.18
C GLY A 132 -32.93 -10.76 2.43
N SER A 133 -33.85 -10.76 1.46
CA SER A 133 -34.40 -11.98 0.82
C SER A 133 -33.72 -12.34 -0.51
N TRP A 134 -32.43 -12.66 -0.45
CA TRP A 134 -31.66 -13.13 -1.60
C TRP A 134 -32.16 -14.48 -2.15
N SER A 135 -32.03 -14.68 -3.46
CA SER A 135 -32.45 -15.89 -4.18
C SER A 135 -31.32 -16.49 -5.02
N ASN A 136 -31.14 -17.81 -4.95
CA ASN A 136 -30.10 -18.49 -5.71
C ASN A 136 -30.31 -18.36 -7.23
N GLY A 137 -29.27 -17.94 -7.93
CA GLY A 137 -29.18 -17.85 -9.38
C GLY A 137 -29.18 -19.22 -10.07
N SER A 138 -29.56 -19.23 -11.34
CA SER A 138 -29.62 -20.44 -12.16
C SER A 138 -28.82 -20.35 -13.47
N GLY A 139 -27.99 -19.31 -13.64
CA GLY A 139 -27.08 -19.18 -14.78
C GLY A 139 -26.08 -20.34 -14.82
N SER A 140 -25.58 -20.68 -16.02
CA SER A 140 -24.60 -21.77 -16.19
C SER A 140 -23.15 -21.32 -16.02
N VAL A 141 -22.90 -20.02 -16.10
CA VAL A 141 -21.62 -19.37 -15.79
C VAL A 141 -21.74 -18.83 -14.37
N TYR A 142 -20.80 -19.20 -13.51
CA TYR A 142 -20.71 -18.83 -12.09
C TYR A 142 -19.34 -19.21 -11.50
N TYR A 143 -18.86 -18.54 -10.46
CA TYR A 143 -17.66 -18.97 -9.72
C TYR A 143 -18.01 -20.09 -8.73
N GLY A 144 -17.04 -20.90 -8.32
CA GLY A 144 -17.27 -22.06 -7.47
C GLY A 144 -17.31 -23.39 -8.23
N SER A 145 -17.46 -24.47 -7.47
CA SER A 145 -17.41 -25.86 -7.98
C SER A 145 -18.78 -26.36 -8.45
N SER A 146 -18.76 -27.47 -9.19
CA SER A 146 -19.97 -28.18 -9.61
C SER A 146 -20.70 -28.82 -8.42
N GLY A 147 -21.63 -28.07 -7.83
CA GLY A 147 -22.48 -28.50 -6.70
C GLY A 147 -22.87 -27.34 -5.79
N ASP A 148 -22.08 -26.27 -5.83
CA ASP A 148 -22.13 -25.13 -4.93
C ASP A 148 -23.31 -24.20 -5.28
N VAL A 149 -23.64 -23.27 -4.38
CA VAL A 149 -24.65 -22.25 -4.67
C VAL A 149 -24.06 -21.32 -5.72
N ARG A 150 -24.71 -21.24 -6.89
CA ARG A 150 -24.06 -20.62 -8.05
C ARG A 150 -23.71 -19.14 -7.89
N TYR A 151 -24.72 -18.38 -7.51
CA TYR A 151 -24.67 -16.95 -7.20
C TYR A 151 -25.96 -16.63 -6.49
N LYS A 152 -26.00 -15.53 -5.77
CA LYS A 152 -27.23 -15.01 -5.18
C LYS A 152 -27.66 -13.77 -5.93
N THR A 153 -28.97 -13.58 -5.99
CA THR A 153 -29.61 -12.51 -6.75
C THR A 153 -30.64 -11.80 -5.90
N ILE A 154 -30.79 -10.51 -6.13
CA ILE A 154 -31.84 -9.70 -5.54
C ILE A 154 -32.26 -8.60 -6.50
N ALA A 155 -33.50 -8.09 -6.36
CA ALA A 155 -33.95 -6.96 -7.14
C ALA A 155 -33.32 -5.66 -6.62
N THR A 156 -32.98 -4.75 -7.54
CA THR A 156 -32.57 -3.38 -7.24
C THR A 156 -33.64 -2.62 -6.45
N SER A 157 -33.21 -1.71 -5.59
CA SER A 157 -34.06 -0.82 -4.80
C SER A 157 -33.40 0.56 -4.72
N THR A 158 -34.18 1.65 -4.81
CA THR A 158 -33.64 3.03 -4.64
C THR A 158 -33.26 3.36 -3.20
N THR A 159 -33.43 2.41 -2.28
CA THR A 159 -32.92 2.46 -0.90
C THR A 159 -32.33 1.10 -0.56
N GLU A 160 -31.23 1.08 0.17
CA GLU A 160 -30.63 -0.16 0.67
C GLU A 160 -31.64 -0.93 1.54
N THR A 161 -31.87 -2.20 1.20
CA THR A 161 -32.85 -3.07 1.86
C THR A 161 -32.34 -4.51 2.04
N ALA A 162 -31.19 -4.81 1.46
CA ALA A 162 -30.50 -6.08 1.50
C ALA A 162 -29.05 -5.90 1.08
N THR A 163 -28.15 -6.60 1.75
CA THR A 163 -26.71 -6.57 1.50
C THR A 163 -26.11 -7.98 1.54
N ALA A 164 -24.93 -8.15 0.97
CA ALA A 164 -24.12 -9.36 1.07
C ALA A 164 -22.69 -8.97 1.50
N ILE A 165 -22.23 -9.46 2.65
CA ILE A 165 -20.95 -9.08 3.26
C ILE A 165 -19.96 -10.24 3.09
N TYR A 166 -18.80 -9.94 2.50
CA TYR A 166 -17.67 -10.82 2.26
C TYR A 166 -16.52 -10.43 3.20
N ARG A 167 -16.41 -11.11 4.34
CA ARG A 167 -15.45 -10.80 5.40
C ARG A 167 -14.25 -11.75 5.35
N PRO A 168 -13.08 -11.33 4.83
CA PRO A 168 -11.87 -12.13 4.83
C PRO A 168 -11.32 -12.31 6.26
N ASN A 169 -10.38 -13.24 6.40
CA ASN A 169 -9.41 -13.24 7.49
C ASN A 169 -8.02 -13.06 6.86
N LEU A 170 -7.55 -11.81 6.82
CA LEU A 170 -6.25 -11.45 6.27
C LEU A 170 -5.14 -11.87 7.25
N SER A 171 -3.99 -12.28 6.74
CA SER A 171 -2.88 -12.85 7.53
C SER A 171 -1.72 -11.89 7.78
N ALA A 172 -1.91 -10.63 7.41
CA ALA A 172 -1.02 -9.48 7.60
C ALA A 172 -1.83 -8.23 7.20
N GLY A 173 -1.43 -7.06 7.70
CA GLY A 173 -1.91 -5.78 7.18
C GLY A 173 -1.24 -5.39 5.86
N GLY A 174 -1.61 -4.20 5.36
CA GLY A 174 -1.01 -3.55 4.19
C GLY A 174 -1.97 -3.38 3.02
N SER A 175 -1.42 -3.02 1.85
CA SER A 175 -2.21 -2.66 0.67
C SER A 175 -2.68 -3.88 -0.12
N TYR A 176 -3.99 -4.01 -0.35
CA TYR A 176 -4.60 -5.10 -1.10
C TYR A 176 -5.40 -4.58 -2.30
N PRO A 177 -5.07 -5.00 -3.55
CA PRO A 177 -5.96 -4.84 -4.69
C PRO A 177 -7.20 -5.74 -4.49
N VAL A 178 -8.39 -5.17 -4.68
CA VAL A 178 -9.67 -5.85 -4.50
C VAL A 178 -10.35 -6.05 -5.85
N TYR A 179 -10.93 -7.24 -6.05
CA TYR A 179 -11.60 -7.59 -7.30
C TYR A 179 -12.95 -8.25 -7.04
N ALA A 180 -13.93 -7.94 -7.90
CA ALA A 180 -15.19 -8.66 -7.98
C ALA A 180 -15.20 -9.62 -9.17
N TRP A 181 -15.84 -10.77 -9.00
CA TRP A 181 -16.23 -11.65 -10.09
C TRP A 181 -17.75 -11.82 -10.07
N SER A 182 -18.42 -11.58 -11.20
CA SER A 182 -19.88 -11.64 -11.29
C SER A 182 -20.33 -12.01 -12.72
N PRO A 183 -21.36 -12.86 -12.89
CA PRO A 183 -21.84 -13.29 -14.20
C PRO A 183 -22.66 -12.18 -14.87
N ALA A 184 -22.13 -11.64 -15.96
CA ALA A 184 -22.70 -10.51 -16.69
C ALA A 184 -24.07 -10.83 -17.30
N GLY A 185 -24.85 -9.79 -17.63
CA GLY A 185 -26.07 -9.96 -18.43
C GLY A 185 -26.98 -8.74 -18.53
N SER A 186 -27.78 -8.69 -19.59
CA SER A 186 -28.65 -7.53 -19.90
C SER A 186 -29.78 -7.22 -18.91
N ASN A 187 -29.93 -8.02 -17.84
CA ASN A 187 -30.85 -7.76 -16.73
C ASN A 187 -30.15 -7.36 -15.41
N ARG A 188 -28.83 -7.16 -15.42
CA ARG A 188 -28.09 -6.58 -14.28
C ARG A 188 -28.37 -5.10 -14.12
N ALA A 189 -28.11 -4.59 -12.92
CA ALA A 189 -28.02 -3.16 -12.65
C ALA A 189 -26.84 -2.57 -13.44
N THR A 190 -26.97 -1.33 -13.91
CA THR A 190 -25.85 -0.58 -14.53
C THR A 190 -24.92 0.04 -13.49
N ASP A 191 -25.33 0.03 -12.23
CA ASP A 191 -24.74 0.72 -11.09
C ASP A 191 -24.63 -0.23 -9.89
N GLN A 192 -24.20 -1.48 -10.09
CA GLN A 192 -24.10 -2.44 -8.98
C GLN A 192 -23.07 -1.96 -7.96
N LEU A 193 -23.57 -1.62 -6.76
CA LEU A 193 -22.78 -1.01 -5.69
C LEU A 193 -22.02 -2.06 -4.86
N TYR A 194 -20.71 -1.91 -4.87
CA TYR A 194 -19.76 -2.49 -3.93
C TYR A 194 -19.32 -1.42 -2.93
N ARG A 195 -19.12 -1.80 -1.68
CA ARG A 195 -18.60 -0.94 -0.61
C ARG A 195 -17.43 -1.67 0.04
N VAL A 196 -16.22 -1.19 -0.19
CA VAL A 196 -14.99 -1.79 0.35
C VAL A 196 -14.69 -1.12 1.68
N HIS A 197 -14.74 -1.85 2.79
CA HIS A 197 -14.40 -1.37 4.12
C HIS A 197 -12.92 -1.64 4.41
N HIS A 198 -12.10 -0.60 4.37
CA HIS A 198 -10.63 -0.58 4.53
C HIS A 198 -10.26 0.18 5.82
N SER A 199 -8.99 0.21 6.25
CA SER A 199 -8.64 0.80 7.55
C SER A 199 -9.05 2.27 7.69
N GLY A 200 -8.88 3.04 6.61
CA GLY A 200 -9.36 4.42 6.51
C GLY A 200 -10.89 4.63 6.45
N GLY A 201 -11.72 3.59 6.39
CA GLY A 201 -13.18 3.72 6.38
C GLY A 201 -13.88 2.80 5.39
N ALA A 202 -14.66 3.38 4.48
CA ALA A 202 -15.25 2.64 3.36
C ALA A 202 -15.27 3.45 2.06
N THR A 203 -15.05 2.77 0.93
CA THR A 203 -15.16 3.36 -0.42
C THR A 203 -16.26 2.67 -1.23
N GLU A 204 -17.19 3.46 -1.77
CA GLU A 204 -18.25 3.00 -2.66
C GLU A 204 -17.80 2.97 -4.14
N VAL A 205 -18.06 1.85 -4.82
CA VAL A 205 -17.64 1.58 -6.20
C VAL A 205 -18.80 0.96 -6.97
N THR A 206 -19.13 1.48 -8.14
CA THR A 206 -20.26 0.99 -8.95
C THR A 206 -19.79 0.32 -10.24
N VAL A 207 -20.24 -0.90 -10.51
CA VAL A 207 -19.88 -1.64 -11.72
C VAL A 207 -21.11 -1.97 -12.57
N ASP A 208 -21.04 -1.70 -13.87
CA ASP A 208 -22.07 -2.08 -14.84
C ASP A 208 -21.93 -3.54 -15.28
N HIS A 209 -22.47 -4.46 -14.47
CA HIS A 209 -22.50 -5.88 -14.81
C HIS A 209 -23.46 -6.25 -15.96
N SER A 210 -24.12 -5.26 -16.59
CA SER A 210 -24.81 -5.46 -17.87
C SER A 210 -23.86 -5.33 -19.07
N ARG A 211 -22.75 -4.61 -18.93
CA ARG A 211 -21.67 -4.46 -19.93
C ARG A 211 -20.47 -5.39 -19.71
N VAL A 212 -20.08 -5.68 -18.46
CA VAL A 212 -18.85 -6.43 -18.13
C VAL A 212 -19.02 -7.50 -17.04
N GLY A 213 -18.30 -8.61 -17.13
CA GLY A 213 -18.25 -9.63 -16.07
C GLY A 213 -17.73 -10.98 -16.58
N ASN A 214 -18.10 -12.08 -15.93
CA ASN A 214 -17.56 -13.44 -16.16
C ASN A 214 -16.03 -13.58 -15.93
N GLY A 215 -15.41 -12.54 -15.37
CA GLY A 215 -14.00 -12.43 -15.05
C GLY A 215 -13.80 -11.39 -13.94
N LEU A 216 -12.54 -11.15 -13.58
CA LEU A 216 -12.18 -10.24 -12.50
C LEU A 216 -12.28 -8.79 -12.96
N VAL A 217 -13.09 -7.99 -12.25
CA VAL A 217 -13.20 -6.53 -12.41
C VAL A 217 -12.57 -5.90 -11.17
N TYR A 218 -11.70 -4.90 -11.37
CA TYR A 218 -11.00 -4.22 -10.30
C TYR A 218 -11.94 -3.27 -9.54
N LEU A 219 -11.84 -3.26 -8.21
CA LEU A 219 -12.60 -2.39 -7.30
C LEU A 219 -11.73 -1.35 -6.60
N GLY A 220 -10.45 -1.19 -6.98
CA GLY A 220 -9.48 -0.34 -6.28
C GLY A 220 -8.49 -1.14 -5.42
N THR A 221 -7.46 -0.45 -4.94
CA THR A 221 -6.46 -0.95 -3.98
C THR A 221 -6.59 -0.16 -2.69
N TYR A 222 -6.56 -0.85 -1.55
CA TYR A 222 -6.83 -0.25 -0.25
C TYR A 222 -5.98 -0.87 0.84
N ASP A 223 -5.63 -0.10 1.86
CA ASP A 223 -4.96 -0.62 3.05
C ASP A 223 -5.95 -1.30 4.01
N PHE A 224 -5.57 -2.49 4.45
CA PHE A 224 -6.32 -3.30 5.41
C PHE A 224 -5.42 -3.64 6.59
N GLU A 225 -6.03 -3.73 7.77
CA GLU A 225 -5.39 -4.37 8.92
C GLU A 225 -5.44 -5.89 8.80
N GLU A 226 -4.57 -6.57 9.54
CA GLU A 226 -4.65 -8.03 9.72
C GLU A 226 -6.02 -8.43 10.32
N GLY A 227 -6.42 -9.68 10.11
CA GLY A 227 -7.66 -10.23 10.66
C GLY A 227 -8.89 -9.91 9.82
N THR A 228 -9.99 -9.53 10.48
CA THR A 228 -11.34 -9.54 9.87
C THR A 228 -12.05 -8.19 9.85
N ALA A 229 -11.35 -7.11 10.24
CA ALA A 229 -11.96 -5.79 10.41
C ALA A 229 -12.48 -5.21 9.08
N GLY A 230 -11.68 -5.34 8.00
CA GLY A 230 -12.08 -4.94 6.66
C GLY A 230 -12.78 -6.05 5.87
N TYR A 231 -13.63 -5.65 4.92
CA TYR A 231 -14.53 -6.54 4.17
C TYR A 231 -15.12 -5.83 2.95
N VAL A 232 -15.77 -6.57 2.03
CA VAL A 232 -16.58 -5.98 0.95
C VAL A 232 -18.05 -6.25 1.19
N GLU A 233 -18.88 -5.22 1.04
CA GLU A 233 -20.33 -5.35 1.03
C GLU A 233 -20.90 -5.08 -0.38
N ILE A 234 -21.80 -5.95 -0.84
CA ILE A 234 -22.58 -5.74 -2.07
C ILE A 234 -23.98 -5.28 -1.66
N SER A 235 -24.38 -4.10 -2.12
CA SER A 235 -25.67 -3.50 -1.79
C SER A 235 -26.71 -3.69 -2.89
N ASN A 236 -27.99 -3.85 -2.52
CA ASN A 236 -29.08 -3.79 -3.49
C ASN A 236 -29.56 -2.36 -3.83
N ARG A 237 -28.89 -1.33 -3.28
CA ARG A 237 -29.12 0.08 -3.59
C ARG A 237 -28.69 0.37 -5.03
N SER A 238 -29.62 0.83 -5.86
CA SER A 238 -29.41 1.14 -7.28
C SER A 238 -30.55 2.03 -7.80
N ASP A 239 -30.21 2.96 -8.68
CA ASP A 239 -31.15 3.84 -9.39
C ASP A 239 -31.76 3.17 -10.64
N ASP A 240 -31.16 2.07 -11.13
CA ASP A 240 -31.67 1.27 -12.26
C ASP A 240 -32.81 0.33 -11.83
N ALA A 241 -33.98 0.92 -11.62
CA ALA A 241 -35.14 0.26 -11.04
C ALA A 241 -35.68 -0.93 -11.87
N GLY A 242 -35.68 -2.11 -11.26
CA GLY A 242 -36.27 -3.35 -11.80
C GLY A 242 -35.24 -4.31 -12.38
N LYS A 243 -33.95 -4.04 -12.19
CA LYS A 243 -32.85 -4.93 -12.51
C LYS A 243 -32.52 -5.90 -11.37
N VAL A 244 -31.41 -6.63 -11.53
CA VAL A 244 -30.90 -7.62 -10.60
C VAL A 244 -29.46 -7.28 -10.18
N VAL A 245 -29.23 -7.19 -8.87
CA VAL A 245 -27.89 -7.24 -8.26
C VAL A 245 -27.49 -8.69 -8.03
N VAL A 246 -26.20 -9.00 -8.19
CA VAL A 246 -25.62 -10.33 -8.05
C VAL A 246 -24.50 -10.33 -7.01
N ALA A 247 -24.56 -11.29 -6.09
CA ALA A 247 -23.47 -11.60 -5.17
C ALA A 247 -22.93 -12.99 -5.55
N ASP A 248 -21.63 -13.05 -5.86
CA ASP A 248 -20.91 -14.22 -6.38
C ASP A 248 -19.55 -14.29 -5.66
N MET A 249 -18.41 -13.91 -6.26
CA MET A 249 -17.09 -13.94 -5.58
C MET A 249 -16.42 -12.55 -5.42
N ILE A 250 -15.76 -12.37 -4.26
CA ILE A 250 -14.82 -11.28 -3.97
C ILE A 250 -13.42 -11.84 -3.71
N ARG A 251 -12.40 -11.12 -4.19
CA ARG A 251 -10.98 -11.42 -4.01
C ARG A 251 -10.24 -10.22 -3.41
N PHE A 252 -9.38 -10.50 -2.44
CA PHE A 252 -8.40 -9.59 -1.85
C PHE A 252 -6.99 -10.09 -2.19
N GLY A 253 -6.13 -9.25 -2.77
CA GLY A 253 -4.72 -9.55 -3.03
C GLY A 253 -4.44 -10.41 -4.27
N ASN A 254 -3.16 -10.52 -4.65
CA ASN A 254 -2.72 -11.15 -5.91
C ASN A 254 -2.21 -12.59 -5.74
N GLY A 255 -1.69 -12.94 -4.57
CA GLY A 255 -1.27 -14.31 -4.25
C GLY A 255 -0.04 -14.81 -5.01
N MET A 256 0.32 -16.08 -4.76
CA MET A 256 1.46 -16.74 -5.39
C MET A 256 1.05 -17.69 -6.51
N GLY A 257 1.90 -17.86 -7.52
CA GLY A 257 1.68 -18.80 -8.62
C GLY A 257 1.47 -20.24 -8.16
N ASP A 258 0.28 -20.81 -8.46
CA ASP A 258 -0.19 -22.11 -7.96
C ASP A 258 -0.41 -23.16 -9.06
N ILE A 259 -0.15 -22.82 -10.33
CA ILE A 259 -0.33 -23.72 -11.48
C ILE A 259 0.90 -24.62 -11.66
N ASP A 260 0.69 -25.94 -11.74
CA ASP A 260 1.74 -26.94 -11.99
C ASP A 260 1.53 -27.62 -13.35
N ARG A 261 2.54 -27.53 -14.24
CA ARG A 261 2.56 -28.20 -15.56
C ARG A 261 3.23 -29.58 -15.55
N GLY A 262 3.63 -30.07 -14.39
CA GLY A 262 4.35 -31.33 -14.16
C GLY A 262 5.81 -31.15 -13.76
N ASN A 263 6.28 -29.91 -13.66
CA ASN A 263 7.63 -29.52 -13.26
C ASN A 263 7.66 -28.83 -11.88
N GLY A 264 6.52 -28.71 -11.20
CA GLY A 264 6.30 -27.83 -10.05
C GLY A 264 5.69 -26.49 -10.47
N VAL A 265 5.23 -25.73 -9.46
CA VAL A 265 4.79 -24.34 -9.63
C VAL A 265 5.98 -23.40 -9.89
N SER A 266 5.70 -22.19 -10.39
CA SER A 266 6.71 -21.17 -10.72
C SER A 266 7.55 -20.71 -9.52
N GLY A 267 6.90 -20.59 -8.35
CA GLY A 267 7.47 -19.95 -7.17
C GLY A 267 7.51 -18.41 -7.24
N GLN A 268 6.87 -17.79 -8.24
CA GLN A 268 6.77 -16.33 -8.38
C GLN A 268 5.44 -15.80 -7.80
N PRO A 269 5.37 -14.51 -7.43
CA PRO A 269 4.10 -13.79 -7.28
C PRO A 269 3.27 -13.86 -8.56
N ARG A 270 1.94 -13.90 -8.45
CA ARG A 270 1.05 -14.14 -9.61
C ARG A 270 1.07 -12.97 -10.60
N GLU A 271 1.43 -11.78 -10.16
CA GLU A 271 1.67 -10.58 -10.97
C GLU A 271 2.87 -10.72 -11.91
N ASP A 272 3.88 -11.49 -11.54
CA ASP A 272 5.09 -11.72 -12.36
C ASP A 272 4.90 -12.90 -13.34
N GLU A 273 3.88 -13.72 -13.13
CA GLU A 273 3.43 -14.74 -14.08
C GLU A 273 2.72 -14.12 -15.30
N ALA A 274 2.74 -14.83 -16.43
CA ALA A 274 1.99 -14.43 -17.62
C ALA A 274 0.46 -14.45 -17.37
N GLY A 275 -0.28 -13.50 -17.95
CA GLY A 275 -1.73 -13.34 -17.73
C GLY A 275 -2.58 -14.60 -17.97
N LEU A 276 -2.07 -15.56 -18.75
CA LEU A 276 -2.70 -16.89 -18.92
C LEU A 276 -2.99 -17.58 -17.59
N TYR A 277 -2.09 -17.44 -16.62
CA TYR A 277 -2.21 -18.08 -15.31
C TYR A 277 -3.21 -17.34 -14.40
N TRP A 278 -3.30 -16.01 -14.51
CA TRP A 278 -4.34 -15.19 -13.87
C TRP A 278 -5.75 -15.61 -14.30
N VAL A 279 -5.97 -15.75 -15.62
CA VAL A 279 -7.27 -16.19 -16.16
C VAL A 279 -7.52 -17.68 -15.86
N GLU A 280 -6.54 -18.57 -16.06
CA GLU A 280 -6.68 -19.99 -15.70
C GLU A 280 -6.98 -20.20 -14.22
N TRP A 281 -6.44 -19.35 -13.33
CA TRP A 281 -6.69 -19.42 -11.89
C TRP A 281 -8.19 -19.31 -11.55
N HIS A 282 -8.88 -18.27 -12.03
CA HIS A 282 -10.32 -18.13 -11.73
C HIS A 282 -11.19 -19.01 -12.63
N VAL A 283 -10.81 -19.23 -13.90
CA VAL A 283 -11.59 -20.10 -14.81
C VAL A 283 -11.60 -21.56 -14.35
N SER A 284 -10.49 -22.08 -13.83
CA SER A 284 -10.46 -23.43 -13.24
C SER A 284 -11.29 -23.57 -11.95
N ARG A 285 -11.61 -22.44 -11.31
CA ARG A 285 -12.47 -22.30 -10.14
C ARG A 285 -13.88 -21.82 -10.50
N SER A 286 -14.22 -21.74 -11.78
CA SER A 286 -15.53 -21.32 -12.28
C SER A 286 -16.19 -22.43 -13.11
N GLN A 287 -17.51 -22.35 -13.28
CA GLN A 287 -18.26 -23.22 -14.19
C GLN A 287 -18.69 -22.48 -15.46
N GLY A 288 -18.92 -23.24 -16.53
CA GLY A 288 -19.58 -22.74 -17.75
C GLY A 288 -18.69 -21.99 -18.75
N ILE A 289 -17.48 -21.62 -18.37
CA ILE A 289 -16.48 -20.98 -19.24
C ILE A 289 -15.78 -22.06 -20.08
N SER A 290 -15.65 -21.86 -21.38
CA SER A 290 -14.97 -22.80 -22.28
C SER A 290 -13.48 -22.46 -22.39
N THR A 291 -12.63 -23.48 -22.55
CA THR A 291 -11.19 -23.26 -22.80
C THR A 291 -10.94 -22.43 -24.07
N SER A 292 -11.87 -22.44 -25.03
CA SER A 292 -11.79 -21.60 -26.24
C SER A 292 -11.81 -20.09 -25.97
N GLU A 293 -12.40 -19.66 -24.86
CA GLU A 293 -12.59 -18.24 -24.54
C GLU A 293 -11.29 -17.57 -24.07
N TYR A 294 -10.29 -18.35 -23.64
CA TYR A 294 -9.03 -17.84 -23.10
C TYR A 294 -7.79 -18.51 -23.71
N ARG A 295 -7.94 -19.64 -24.43
CA ARG A 295 -6.80 -20.47 -24.83
C ARG A 295 -6.99 -21.20 -26.16
N THR A 296 -6.10 -20.91 -27.11
CA THR A 296 -6.06 -21.60 -28.43
C THR A 296 -4.80 -22.42 -28.70
N SER A 297 -3.78 -22.36 -27.84
CA SER A 297 -2.52 -23.11 -28.00
C SER A 297 -2.25 -24.06 -26.83
N SER A 298 -1.57 -25.18 -27.10
CA SER A 298 -1.02 -26.05 -26.06
C SER A 298 0.35 -25.57 -25.54
N SER A 299 0.95 -24.55 -26.15
CA SER A 299 2.12 -23.83 -25.63
C SER A 299 1.65 -22.62 -24.85
N ASP A 300 2.01 -22.52 -23.57
CA ASP A 300 1.61 -21.42 -22.69
C ASP A 300 2.17 -20.07 -23.20
N ARG A 301 3.44 -20.07 -23.62
CA ARG A 301 4.10 -18.94 -24.29
C ARG A 301 3.31 -18.36 -25.46
N SER A 302 2.64 -19.21 -26.24
CA SER A 302 1.79 -18.76 -27.37
C SER A 302 0.34 -18.50 -26.96
N ALA A 303 -0.15 -19.19 -25.93
CA ALA A 303 -1.52 -19.03 -25.43
C ALA A 303 -1.70 -17.64 -24.79
N THR A 304 -0.71 -17.15 -24.02
CA THR A 304 -0.80 -15.83 -23.37
C THR A 304 -0.91 -14.66 -24.36
N VAL A 305 -0.29 -14.74 -25.54
CA VAL A 305 -0.44 -13.70 -26.59
C VAL A 305 -1.84 -13.72 -27.22
N SER A 306 -2.46 -14.90 -27.29
CA SER A 306 -3.83 -15.05 -27.79
C SER A 306 -4.91 -14.85 -26.72
N LEU A 307 -4.52 -14.75 -25.45
CA LEU A 307 -5.42 -14.69 -24.30
C LEU A 307 -6.12 -13.34 -24.24
N SER A 308 -5.34 -12.27 -24.16
CA SER A 308 -5.82 -10.97 -23.70
C SER A 308 -7.00 -10.43 -24.52
N PRO A 309 -6.96 -10.37 -25.88
CA PRO A 309 -8.12 -9.93 -26.65
C PRO A 309 -9.30 -10.92 -26.60
N ARG A 310 -9.05 -12.23 -26.41
CA ARG A 310 -10.12 -13.23 -26.30
C ARG A 310 -10.88 -13.11 -25.00
N TYR A 311 -10.15 -12.94 -23.90
CA TYR A 311 -10.80 -12.86 -22.60
C TYR A 311 -11.45 -11.49 -22.38
N ALA A 312 -10.89 -10.42 -22.95
CA ALA A 312 -11.59 -9.14 -23.07
C ALA A 312 -12.91 -9.29 -23.85
N GLU A 313 -12.93 -9.91 -25.03
CA GLU A 313 -14.16 -10.17 -25.82
C GLU A 313 -15.16 -11.07 -25.06
N TYR A 314 -14.70 -12.11 -24.37
CA TYR A 314 -15.57 -12.97 -23.57
C TYR A 314 -16.19 -12.26 -22.34
N MET A 315 -15.43 -11.39 -21.68
CA MET A 315 -15.92 -10.60 -20.56
C MET A 315 -16.85 -9.47 -21.02
N ASN A 316 -16.64 -8.98 -22.24
CA ASN A 316 -17.45 -7.95 -22.89
C ASN A 316 -18.85 -8.47 -23.21
N GLN A 317 -19.89 -7.68 -22.90
CA GLN A 317 -21.24 -7.96 -23.37
C GLN A 317 -21.50 -7.22 -24.68
N ALA A 318 -21.11 -7.85 -25.80
CA ALA A 318 -21.32 -7.39 -27.19
C ALA A 318 -22.71 -6.81 -27.51
N GLY A 319 -23.75 -7.26 -26.80
CA GLY A 319 -25.13 -6.83 -26.99
C GLY A 319 -25.57 -5.63 -26.15
N VAL A 320 -24.68 -5.01 -25.36
CA VAL A 320 -24.96 -3.91 -24.43
C VAL A 320 -23.85 -2.86 -24.48
N GLY A 321 -24.23 -1.60 -24.72
CA GLY A 321 -23.30 -0.50 -24.99
C GLY A 321 -22.79 -0.49 -26.45
N GLU A 322 -21.75 0.29 -26.72
CA GLU A 322 -21.25 0.59 -28.07
C GLU A 322 -19.71 0.58 -28.12
N LEU A 323 -19.13 0.48 -29.32
CA LEU A 323 -17.66 0.53 -29.55
C LEU A 323 -16.98 1.74 -28.85
N SER A 324 -17.68 2.86 -28.73
CA SER A 324 -17.17 4.12 -28.19
C SER A 324 -17.29 4.27 -26.66
N ASP A 325 -17.62 3.21 -25.93
CA ASP A 325 -17.61 3.19 -24.46
C ASP A 325 -16.51 2.27 -23.86
N ARG A 326 -15.70 1.62 -24.70
CA ARG A 326 -14.71 0.62 -24.29
C ARG A 326 -13.47 0.53 -25.17
N VAL A 327 -12.31 0.28 -24.55
CA VAL A 327 -11.01 0.07 -25.24
C VAL A 327 -10.18 -1.02 -24.57
N PHE A 328 -9.21 -1.55 -25.33
CA PHE A 328 -8.15 -2.41 -24.83
C PHE A 328 -6.78 -1.73 -25.01
N VAL A 329 -6.01 -1.59 -23.92
CA VAL A 329 -4.66 -0.99 -23.93
C VAL A 329 -3.69 -1.93 -23.22
N SER A 330 -2.71 -2.46 -23.96
CA SER A 330 -1.65 -3.33 -23.44
C SER A 330 -0.29 -2.65 -23.48
N PHE A 331 0.60 -2.99 -22.54
CA PHE A 331 1.94 -2.42 -22.47
C PHE A 331 3.03 -3.41 -22.85
N HIS A 332 3.96 -2.94 -23.67
CA HIS A 332 5.21 -3.61 -24.01
C HIS A 332 6.39 -2.66 -23.88
N SER A 333 7.61 -3.19 -24.04
CA SER A 333 8.80 -2.41 -24.33
C SER A 333 9.61 -3.13 -25.41
N ASN A 334 10.22 -2.37 -26.30
CA ASN A 334 10.68 -2.86 -27.60
C ASN A 334 12.20 -3.10 -27.65
N ALA A 335 12.67 -3.78 -28.69
CA ALA A 335 14.09 -3.97 -28.97
C ALA A 335 14.43 -3.58 -30.43
N GLY A 336 15.39 -2.67 -30.59
CA GLY A 336 15.76 -2.03 -31.86
C GLY A 336 17.24 -2.18 -32.24
N GLY A 337 17.94 -3.18 -31.69
CA GLY A 337 19.39 -3.34 -31.81
C GLY A 337 20.16 -2.28 -31.01
N GLY A 338 19.57 -1.79 -29.92
CA GLY A 338 20.11 -0.80 -28.99
C GLY A 338 20.25 0.63 -29.50
N SER A 339 19.71 0.92 -30.69
CA SER A 339 19.83 2.24 -31.35
C SER A 339 18.51 2.97 -31.59
N SER A 340 17.38 2.31 -31.34
CA SER A 340 16.05 2.93 -31.38
C SER A 340 15.67 3.42 -29.99
N ARG A 341 14.82 4.45 -29.90
CA ARG A 341 14.35 5.07 -28.65
C ARG A 341 12.91 5.59 -28.78
N GLY A 342 12.27 5.85 -27.65
CA GLY A 342 10.94 6.48 -27.50
C GLY A 342 9.75 5.56 -27.81
N VAL A 343 8.57 6.02 -27.43
CA VAL A 343 7.29 5.26 -27.48
C VAL A 343 6.86 4.81 -28.88
N LEU A 344 6.16 3.67 -28.99
CA LEU A 344 5.49 3.22 -30.22
C LEU A 344 4.11 2.60 -29.97
N GLY A 345 3.08 3.16 -30.58
CA GLY A 345 1.73 2.60 -30.63
C GLY A 345 1.60 1.58 -31.76
N LEU A 346 1.25 0.34 -31.44
CA LEU A 346 1.11 -0.74 -32.41
C LEU A 346 -0.32 -0.85 -32.94
N TYR A 347 -0.45 -1.01 -34.26
CA TYR A 347 -1.71 -1.32 -34.91
C TYR A 347 -1.52 -2.39 -36.01
N ASN A 348 -2.62 -3.02 -36.40
CA ASN A 348 -2.70 -4.02 -37.46
C ASN A 348 -3.25 -3.42 -38.76
N GLY A 349 -3.12 -4.13 -39.87
CA GLY A 349 -3.90 -3.85 -41.09
C GLY A 349 -3.12 -3.80 -42.41
N ASN A 350 -1.81 -3.58 -42.40
CA ASN A 350 -1.01 -3.51 -43.64
C ASN A 350 -0.98 -4.82 -44.43
N ASN A 351 -1.02 -5.99 -43.76
CA ASN A 351 -1.06 -7.29 -44.45
C ASN A 351 -2.50 -7.78 -44.62
N ARG A 352 -3.37 -7.47 -43.64
CA ARG A 352 -4.76 -7.89 -43.60
C ARG A 352 -5.65 -6.87 -42.91
N THR A 353 -6.38 -6.09 -43.70
CA THR A 353 -7.32 -5.07 -43.20
C THR A 353 -8.44 -5.58 -42.29
N SER A 354 -8.68 -6.89 -42.20
CA SER A 354 -9.64 -7.48 -41.24
C SER A 354 -9.04 -7.81 -39.87
N ALA A 355 -7.73 -7.59 -39.66
CA ALA A 355 -7.08 -7.72 -38.36
C ALA A 355 -7.06 -6.39 -37.57
N MET A 356 -7.46 -5.28 -38.21
CA MET A 356 -7.55 -3.94 -37.61
C MET A 356 -8.98 -3.70 -37.09
N THR A 357 -9.13 -3.19 -35.86
CA THR A 357 -10.40 -2.72 -35.30
C THR A 357 -10.78 -1.35 -35.91
N PRO A 358 -12.04 -0.88 -35.84
CA PRO A 358 -12.51 0.22 -36.67
C PRO A 358 -11.73 1.54 -36.56
N ASN A 359 -11.24 1.89 -35.37
CA ASN A 359 -10.45 3.09 -35.08
C ASN A 359 -9.06 2.76 -34.52
N GLN A 360 -8.52 1.56 -34.76
CA GLN A 360 -7.27 1.09 -34.14
C GLN A 360 -6.10 2.04 -34.31
N PHE A 361 -5.93 2.56 -35.52
CA PHE A 361 -4.88 3.53 -35.83
C PHE A 361 -5.05 4.82 -35.02
N LEU A 362 -6.29 5.31 -34.84
CA LEU A 362 -6.57 6.50 -34.05
C LEU A 362 -6.16 6.28 -32.59
N LEU A 363 -6.59 5.17 -31.97
CA LEU A 363 -6.23 4.84 -30.58
C LEU A 363 -4.70 4.75 -30.40
N ALA A 364 -4.01 4.04 -31.29
CA ALA A 364 -2.55 3.88 -31.23
C ALA A 364 -1.80 5.21 -31.45
N ASP A 365 -2.25 6.02 -32.41
CA ASP A 365 -1.65 7.31 -32.77
C ASP A 365 -1.89 8.37 -31.70
N THR A 366 -3.11 8.53 -31.19
CA THR A 366 -3.45 9.49 -30.14
C THR A 366 -2.67 9.20 -28.85
N ILE A 367 -2.76 7.99 -28.29
CA ILE A 367 -2.04 7.64 -27.05
C ILE A 367 -0.53 7.85 -27.19
N SER A 368 0.06 7.41 -28.31
CA SER A 368 1.51 7.51 -28.48
C SER A 368 1.99 8.92 -28.85
N ARG A 369 1.10 9.82 -29.26
CA ARG A 369 1.40 11.27 -29.36
C ARG A 369 1.52 11.87 -27.98
N HIS A 370 0.52 11.69 -27.11
CA HIS A 370 0.58 12.18 -25.71
C HIS A 370 1.85 11.68 -25.03
N VAL A 371 2.14 10.38 -25.04
CA VAL A 371 3.37 9.84 -24.43
C VAL A 371 4.67 10.34 -25.10
N ASN A 372 4.67 10.72 -26.38
CA ASN A 372 5.85 11.32 -27.01
C ASN A 372 6.00 12.79 -26.64
N ASP A 373 4.94 13.57 -26.81
CA ASP A 373 4.96 15.03 -26.75
C ASP A 373 5.01 15.50 -25.29
N ASP A 374 4.26 14.87 -24.38
CA ASP A 374 4.24 15.20 -22.94
C ASP A 374 5.62 15.00 -22.30
N LEU A 375 6.26 13.84 -22.55
CA LEU A 375 7.58 13.54 -22.01
C LEU A 375 8.71 14.35 -22.69
N VAL A 376 8.49 14.88 -23.91
CA VAL A 376 9.41 15.84 -24.55
C VAL A 376 9.29 17.23 -23.91
N ASP A 377 8.07 17.67 -23.59
CA ASP A 377 7.85 18.97 -22.95
C ASP A 377 8.35 19.02 -21.49
N ARG A 378 8.54 17.85 -20.85
CA ARG A 378 9.13 17.64 -19.51
C ARG A 378 10.67 17.48 -19.53
N ALA A 379 11.35 18.00 -20.55
CA ALA A 379 12.81 17.92 -20.69
C ALA A 379 13.56 18.53 -19.49
N GLY A 380 14.50 17.77 -18.93
CA GLY A 380 15.26 18.13 -17.73
C GLY A 380 14.63 17.75 -16.38
N GLU A 381 13.42 17.18 -16.34
CA GLU A 381 12.81 16.65 -15.10
C GLU A 381 13.32 15.24 -14.72
N PHE A 382 13.85 14.49 -15.70
CA PHE A 382 14.30 13.11 -15.54
C PHE A 382 15.81 12.97 -15.79
N GLU A 383 16.40 11.81 -15.48
CA GLU A 383 17.84 11.54 -15.68
C GLU A 383 18.29 11.75 -17.15
N HIS A 384 17.40 11.50 -18.12
CA HIS A 384 17.65 11.71 -19.55
C HIS A 384 16.47 12.41 -20.21
N ASP A 385 16.73 13.30 -21.17
CA ASP A 385 15.67 13.83 -22.03
C ASP A 385 15.00 12.69 -22.84
N TRP A 386 13.67 12.78 -22.96
CA TRP A 386 12.89 11.85 -23.78
C TRP A 386 13.27 11.96 -25.26
N PHE A 387 13.15 10.85 -25.98
CA PHE A 387 13.48 10.82 -27.39
C PHE A 387 12.28 11.25 -28.25
N ASP A 388 12.29 12.50 -28.70
CA ASP A 388 11.31 13.00 -29.67
C ASP A 388 11.34 12.19 -30.98
N ARG A 389 10.28 11.44 -31.23
CA ARG A 389 10.06 10.70 -32.48
C ARG A 389 9.40 11.57 -33.57
N GLY A 390 9.00 12.79 -33.23
CA GLY A 390 8.11 13.63 -34.01
C GLY A 390 6.84 12.88 -34.39
N GLY A 391 6.28 13.17 -35.56
CA GLY A 391 5.05 12.52 -36.04
C GLY A 391 5.14 11.03 -36.44
N ILE A 392 6.12 10.26 -35.97
CA ILE A 392 6.26 8.80 -36.27
C ILE A 392 6.28 7.98 -34.96
N VAL A 393 5.15 8.05 -34.27
CA VAL A 393 4.87 7.37 -32.99
C VAL A 393 4.11 6.04 -33.15
N THR A 394 3.73 5.64 -34.37
CA THR A 394 3.01 4.37 -34.62
C THR A 394 3.82 3.35 -35.41
N LEU A 395 3.60 2.05 -35.16
CA LEU A 395 4.20 0.94 -35.91
C LEU A 395 3.15 -0.11 -36.33
N ASP A 396 3.14 -0.45 -37.61
CA ASP A 396 2.51 -1.65 -38.18
C ASP A 396 3.61 -2.39 -38.99
N ARG A 397 3.59 -3.72 -38.94
CA ARG A 397 4.63 -4.60 -39.48
C ARG A 397 4.17 -5.33 -40.74
N SER A 398 4.96 -5.27 -41.80
CA SER A 398 4.65 -5.95 -43.08
C SER A 398 4.90 -7.46 -43.11
N ASP A 399 5.20 -8.08 -41.96
CA ASP A 399 5.50 -9.50 -41.82
C ASP A 399 4.59 -10.27 -40.85
N ILE A 400 3.85 -9.58 -39.97
CA ILE A 400 2.94 -10.16 -38.98
C ILE A 400 1.70 -9.27 -38.77
N GLU A 401 0.62 -9.83 -38.24
CA GLU A 401 -0.39 -9.06 -37.50
C GLU A 401 -0.20 -9.41 -36.02
N PHE A 402 -0.19 -8.42 -35.13
CA PHE A 402 -0.05 -8.58 -33.69
C PHE A 402 -1.28 -9.32 -33.13
N GLY A 403 -1.04 -10.47 -32.49
CA GLY A 403 -2.11 -11.38 -32.06
C GLY A 403 -2.98 -10.84 -30.93
N GLU A 404 -2.39 -10.00 -30.08
CA GLU A 404 -3.01 -9.41 -28.89
C GLU A 404 -3.98 -8.25 -29.20
N ILE A 405 -3.88 -7.66 -30.40
CA ILE A 405 -4.75 -6.57 -30.86
C ILE A 405 -5.46 -6.94 -32.17
N ASN A 406 -5.78 -8.22 -32.34
CA ASN A 406 -6.28 -8.75 -33.61
C ASN A 406 -7.81 -8.74 -33.69
N ASN A 407 -8.37 -8.00 -34.64
CA ASN A 407 -9.81 -7.91 -34.85
C ASN A 407 -10.47 -9.22 -35.33
N GLU A 408 -9.70 -10.23 -35.79
CA GLU A 408 -10.22 -11.59 -36.00
C GLU A 408 -10.54 -12.34 -34.69
N VAL A 409 -10.31 -11.68 -33.55
CA VAL A 409 -10.73 -12.08 -32.20
C VAL A 409 -11.73 -11.09 -31.61
N ILE A 410 -11.49 -9.79 -31.78
CA ILE A 410 -12.25 -8.72 -31.12
C ILE A 410 -13.59 -8.42 -31.80
N HIS A 411 -13.77 -8.81 -33.07
CA HIS A 411 -15.06 -8.76 -33.78
C HIS A 411 -15.75 -7.38 -33.85
N ASP A 412 -14.98 -6.29 -33.93
CA ASP A 412 -15.44 -4.89 -33.87
C ASP A 412 -16.14 -4.51 -32.55
N GLU A 413 -15.86 -5.19 -31.42
CA GLU A 413 -16.50 -4.91 -30.12
C GLU A 413 -15.81 -3.82 -29.29
N PHE A 414 -14.51 -3.63 -29.45
CA PHE A 414 -13.70 -2.53 -28.89
C PHE A 414 -12.51 -2.23 -29.81
N ASP A 415 -11.92 -1.05 -29.68
CA ASP A 415 -10.63 -0.76 -30.31
C ASP A 415 -9.47 -1.14 -29.37
N ALA A 416 -8.36 -1.63 -29.94
CA ALA A 416 -7.27 -2.26 -29.16
C ALA A 416 -5.88 -1.84 -29.64
N THR A 417 -4.99 -1.40 -28.73
CA THR A 417 -3.60 -1.03 -29.04
C THR A 417 -2.59 -1.67 -28.08
N ILE A 418 -1.35 -1.79 -28.53
CA ILE A 418 -0.19 -2.02 -27.65
C ILE A 418 0.64 -0.74 -27.63
N ILE A 419 1.04 -0.30 -26.45
CA ILE A 419 1.99 0.80 -26.25
C ILE A 419 3.34 0.20 -25.89
N GLU A 420 4.27 0.24 -26.83
CA GLU A 420 5.68 0.00 -26.58
C GLU A 420 6.23 1.25 -25.86
N THR A 421 6.39 1.19 -24.55
CA THR A 421 6.71 2.34 -23.67
C THR A 421 8.04 3.01 -24.02
N GLY A 422 9.00 2.23 -24.49
CA GLY A 422 10.32 2.65 -24.96
C GLY A 422 11.12 1.43 -25.41
N PHE A 423 12.43 1.60 -25.62
CA PHE A 423 13.31 0.51 -26.08
C PHE A 423 14.19 -0.05 -24.95
N HIS A 424 13.82 -1.20 -24.39
CA HIS A 424 14.55 -1.87 -23.30
C HIS A 424 15.96 -2.36 -23.69
N ASP A 425 16.29 -2.38 -24.98
CA ASP A 425 17.65 -2.67 -25.47
C ASP A 425 18.53 -1.43 -25.67
N ASN A 426 17.99 -0.22 -25.47
CA ASN A 426 18.73 1.05 -25.47
C ASN A 426 18.99 1.54 -24.04
N THR A 427 20.23 1.95 -23.75
CA THR A 427 20.65 2.33 -22.39
C THR A 427 19.84 3.48 -21.78
N GLN A 428 19.52 4.54 -22.54
CA GLN A 428 18.81 5.69 -21.98
C GLN A 428 17.33 5.36 -21.75
N ASP A 429 16.67 4.67 -22.69
CA ASP A 429 15.28 4.25 -22.50
C ASP A 429 15.16 3.21 -21.37
N ALA A 430 16.10 2.27 -21.23
CA ALA A 430 16.12 1.34 -20.12
C ALA A 430 16.31 2.05 -18.77
N GLN A 431 17.21 3.04 -18.69
CA GLN A 431 17.38 3.84 -17.48
C GLN A 431 16.09 4.64 -17.15
N MET A 432 15.48 5.27 -18.14
CA MET A 432 14.22 6.00 -17.98
C MET A 432 13.06 5.09 -17.56
N LEU A 433 12.93 3.90 -18.14
CA LEU A 433 11.91 2.91 -17.78
C LEU A 433 12.19 2.18 -16.45
N LEU A 434 13.31 2.48 -15.76
CA LEU A 434 13.54 2.13 -14.36
C LEU A 434 13.29 3.30 -13.40
N ASP A 435 12.95 4.49 -13.88
CA ASP A 435 12.58 5.64 -13.04
C ASP A 435 11.06 5.64 -12.79
N PRO A 436 10.59 5.56 -11.52
CA PRO A 436 9.16 5.57 -11.21
C PRO A 436 8.43 6.82 -11.73
N ARG A 437 9.09 7.99 -11.74
CA ARG A 437 8.51 9.26 -12.21
C ARG A 437 8.20 9.24 -13.70
N VAL A 438 9.03 8.54 -14.49
CA VAL A 438 8.80 8.34 -15.92
C VAL A 438 7.61 7.40 -16.15
N ARG A 439 7.42 6.39 -15.30
CA ARG A 439 6.28 5.47 -15.39
C ARG A 439 4.95 6.15 -15.06
N GLU A 440 4.94 7.00 -14.03
CA GLU A 440 3.81 7.88 -13.74
C GLU A 440 3.52 8.81 -14.92
N ALA A 441 4.54 9.46 -15.49
CA ALA A 441 4.37 10.33 -16.66
C ALA A 441 3.79 9.58 -17.88
N ILE A 442 4.26 8.36 -18.18
CA ILE A 442 3.71 7.51 -19.25
C ILE A 442 2.26 7.11 -18.94
N ALA A 443 1.93 6.80 -17.69
CA ALA A 443 0.59 6.43 -17.27
C ALA A 443 -0.40 7.60 -17.44
N ILE A 444 -0.07 8.78 -16.93
CA ILE A 444 -0.85 10.01 -17.06
C ILE A 444 -1.06 10.33 -18.55
N ALA A 445 0.01 10.41 -19.34
CA ALA A 445 -0.07 10.69 -20.78
C ALA A 445 -0.91 9.63 -21.54
N THR A 446 -0.88 8.37 -21.11
CA THR A 446 -1.74 7.32 -21.68
C THR A 446 -3.22 7.59 -21.36
N VAL A 447 -3.55 8.02 -20.14
CA VAL A 447 -4.92 8.41 -19.77
C VAL A 447 -5.38 9.65 -20.54
N GLN A 448 -4.54 10.68 -20.71
CA GLN A 448 -4.84 11.84 -21.55
C GLN A 448 -5.20 11.42 -22.99
N GLY A 449 -4.43 10.50 -23.57
CA GLY A 449 -4.70 9.94 -24.90
C GLY A 449 -5.97 9.07 -24.99
N VAL A 450 -6.35 8.37 -23.91
CA VAL A 450 -7.62 7.61 -23.84
C VAL A 450 -8.82 8.56 -23.75
N ILE A 451 -8.70 9.67 -23.02
CA ILE A 451 -9.73 10.72 -22.92
C ILE A 451 -9.97 11.38 -24.29
N GLU A 452 -8.90 11.82 -24.98
CA GLU A 452 -9.02 12.40 -26.33
C GLU A 452 -9.63 11.39 -27.32
N TYR A 453 -9.16 10.14 -27.29
CA TYR A 453 -9.70 9.07 -28.15
C TYR A 453 -11.22 8.93 -27.96
N PHE A 454 -11.70 8.83 -26.72
CA PHE A 454 -13.13 8.68 -26.46
C PHE A 454 -13.94 9.90 -26.90
N ALA A 455 -13.46 11.11 -26.62
CA ALA A 455 -14.10 12.35 -27.05
C ALA A 455 -14.27 12.43 -28.58
N GLU A 456 -13.29 11.95 -29.37
CA GLU A 456 -13.43 11.88 -30.83
C GLU A 456 -14.40 10.75 -31.27
N VAL A 457 -14.32 9.54 -30.71
CA VAL A 457 -15.13 8.40 -31.21
C VAL A 457 -16.59 8.40 -30.74
N ASP A 458 -16.93 9.01 -29.61
CA ASP A 458 -18.32 9.15 -29.15
C ASP A 458 -19.01 10.46 -29.59
N GLY A 459 -18.25 11.35 -30.25
CA GLY A 459 -18.75 12.61 -30.79
C GLY A 459 -18.84 13.75 -29.76
N GLY A 460 -17.98 13.72 -28.73
CA GLY A 460 -17.88 14.72 -27.68
C GLY A 460 -18.84 14.51 -26.52
N ALA A 461 -19.17 13.25 -26.21
CA ALA A 461 -19.90 12.86 -25.01
C ALA A 461 -18.94 12.70 -23.81
N THR A 462 -17.74 12.13 -24.00
CA THR A 462 -16.64 12.26 -23.03
C THR A 462 -16.16 13.72 -22.98
N PRO A 463 -16.01 14.31 -21.77
CA PRO A 463 -15.35 15.60 -21.61
C PRO A 463 -13.87 15.49 -21.99
N GLU A 464 -13.41 16.32 -22.92
CA GLU A 464 -11.98 16.50 -23.24
C GLU A 464 -11.33 17.38 -22.15
N ILE A 465 -11.23 16.82 -20.94
CA ILE A 465 -10.66 17.44 -19.74
C ILE A 465 -9.78 16.37 -19.08
N ASN A 466 -8.49 16.68 -18.93
CA ASN A 466 -7.53 15.75 -18.34
C ASN A 466 -7.44 15.97 -16.82
N PRO A 467 -7.22 14.93 -16.00
CA PRO A 467 -7.01 15.09 -14.57
C PRO A 467 -5.89 16.10 -14.26
N PRO A 468 -5.92 16.82 -13.11
CA PRO A 468 -4.88 17.81 -12.80
C PRO A 468 -3.55 17.18 -12.41
N ALA A 469 -2.49 17.98 -12.39
CA ALA A 469 -1.21 17.60 -11.78
C ALA A 469 -1.29 17.52 -10.25
N ARG A 470 -0.35 16.76 -9.66
CA ARG A 470 -0.14 16.66 -8.22
C ARG A 470 0.03 18.04 -7.57
N PRO A 471 -0.68 18.36 -6.46
CA PRO A 471 -0.41 19.57 -5.67
C PRO A 471 0.91 19.42 -4.89
N ALA A 472 1.64 20.53 -4.71
CA ALA A 472 2.95 20.56 -4.06
C ALA A 472 2.88 21.25 -2.68
N ASP A 473 3.98 21.18 -1.94
CA ASP A 473 4.23 21.93 -0.71
C ASP A 473 3.15 21.76 0.38
N LEU A 474 2.53 20.57 0.48
CA LEU A 474 1.53 20.30 1.52
C LEU A 474 2.20 20.37 2.89
N ARG A 475 1.64 21.19 3.78
CA ARG A 475 2.07 21.31 5.18
C ARG A 475 0.87 21.49 6.11
N VAL A 476 1.08 21.24 7.40
CA VAL A 476 0.04 21.40 8.42
C VAL A 476 0.55 22.16 9.65
N GLU A 477 -0.28 23.04 10.21
CA GLU A 477 -0.02 23.74 11.48
C GLU A 477 -1.19 23.57 12.47
N THR A 478 -0.88 23.50 13.77
CA THR A 478 -1.88 23.45 14.85
C THR A 478 -2.20 24.88 15.29
N THR A 479 -3.37 25.38 14.88
CA THR A 479 -3.79 26.77 15.15
C THR A 479 -4.54 26.93 16.49
N GLY A 480 -4.89 25.82 17.14
CA GLY A 480 -5.54 25.74 18.44
C GLY A 480 -5.91 24.31 18.81
N GLN A 481 -6.41 24.09 20.02
CA GLN A 481 -6.88 22.77 20.47
C GLN A 481 -7.93 22.20 19.52
N GLY A 482 -7.69 21.01 18.98
CA GLY A 482 -8.58 20.34 18.03
C GLY A 482 -8.70 21.04 16.67
N SER A 483 -7.70 21.83 16.27
CA SER A 483 -7.71 22.62 15.03
C SER A 483 -6.39 22.51 14.25
N ALA A 484 -6.46 21.85 13.10
CA ALA A 484 -5.36 21.72 12.14
C ALA A 484 -5.64 22.58 10.89
N THR A 485 -4.69 23.42 10.48
CA THR A 485 -4.75 24.17 9.21
C THR A 485 -3.73 23.61 8.24
N LEU A 486 -4.23 23.11 7.12
CA LEU A 486 -3.46 22.66 5.97
C LEU A 486 -3.18 23.85 5.05
N HIS A 487 -2.00 23.86 4.42
CA HIS A 487 -1.61 24.77 3.36
C HIS A 487 -0.90 24.00 2.25
N TRP A 488 -1.06 24.39 1.00
CA TRP A 488 -0.42 23.74 -0.16
C TRP A 488 -0.24 24.71 -1.32
N THR A 489 0.66 24.40 -2.24
CA THR A 489 0.81 25.12 -3.51
C THR A 489 -0.20 24.59 -4.53
N PRO A 490 -1.04 25.46 -5.14
CA PRO A 490 -1.99 25.05 -6.19
C PRO A 490 -1.30 24.40 -7.39
N SER A 491 -1.78 23.22 -7.81
CA SER A 491 -1.27 22.45 -8.94
C SER A 491 -1.03 23.27 -10.21
N VAL A 492 0.12 23.02 -10.84
CA VAL A 492 0.48 23.59 -12.14
C VAL A 492 -0.23 22.82 -13.25
N SER A 493 -0.74 23.52 -14.28
CA SER A 493 -1.39 22.90 -15.44
C SER A 493 -0.62 23.21 -16.73
N SER A 494 -0.42 22.20 -17.56
CA SER A 494 0.10 22.30 -18.93
C SER A 494 -0.48 21.14 -19.75
N ASP A 495 -0.31 21.16 -21.08
CA ASP A 495 -0.77 20.05 -21.93
C ASP A 495 -0.13 18.72 -21.48
N ALA A 496 1.15 18.74 -21.05
CA ALA A 496 1.91 17.59 -20.54
C ALA A 496 1.62 17.17 -19.09
N LEU A 497 0.93 18.00 -18.29
CA LEU A 497 0.66 17.76 -16.86
C LEU A 497 -0.83 17.70 -16.52
N GLY A 498 -1.71 17.92 -17.50
CA GLY A 498 -3.15 17.87 -17.32
C GLY A 498 -3.84 19.23 -17.12
N SER A 499 -5.17 19.20 -17.09
CA SER A 499 -6.00 20.41 -17.11
C SER A 499 -6.05 21.11 -15.74
N PRO A 500 -6.32 22.43 -15.68
CA PRO A 500 -6.41 23.16 -14.42
C PRO A 500 -7.37 22.51 -13.41
N ALA A 501 -6.97 22.52 -12.14
CA ALA A 501 -7.85 22.13 -11.04
C ALA A 501 -9.07 23.07 -10.95
N THR A 502 -10.21 22.51 -10.56
CA THR A 502 -11.41 23.28 -10.18
C THR A 502 -11.66 23.27 -8.68
N GLY A 503 -11.00 22.36 -7.96
CA GLY A 503 -10.98 22.23 -6.51
C GLY A 503 -9.94 21.17 -6.09
N TYR A 504 -10.06 20.70 -4.85
CA TYR A 504 -9.21 19.68 -4.25
C TYR A 504 -10.07 18.71 -3.44
N VAL A 505 -9.53 17.55 -3.10
CA VAL A 505 -10.07 16.67 -2.05
C VAL A 505 -8.98 16.48 -1.01
N VAL A 506 -9.29 16.83 0.24
CA VAL A 506 -8.40 16.59 1.39
C VAL A 506 -8.84 15.31 2.06
N TYR A 507 -7.98 14.31 2.03
CA TYR A 507 -8.15 13.02 2.67
C TYR A 507 -7.51 13.04 4.06
N ALA A 508 -8.14 12.39 5.04
CA ALA A 508 -7.66 12.29 6.40
C ALA A 508 -7.54 10.84 6.88
N SER A 509 -6.64 10.56 7.81
CA SER A 509 -6.43 9.23 8.41
C SER A 509 -6.00 9.37 9.87
N VAL A 510 -6.18 8.30 10.65
CA VAL A 510 -5.65 8.15 12.02
C VAL A 510 -4.44 7.20 12.11
N GLY A 511 -4.15 6.43 11.05
CA GLY A 511 -2.97 5.54 10.95
C GLY A 511 -2.02 5.85 9.77
N GLY A 512 -2.35 6.86 8.95
CA GLY A 512 -1.46 7.40 7.91
C GLY A 512 -1.39 6.62 6.59
N LYS A 513 -1.87 5.37 6.55
CA LYS A 513 -1.95 4.54 5.34
C LYS A 513 -3.35 4.53 4.73
N GLY A 514 -4.33 3.97 5.44
CA GLY A 514 -5.72 3.99 4.98
C GLY A 514 -6.39 5.35 5.22
N PHE A 515 -6.89 6.00 4.17
CA PHE A 515 -7.56 7.31 4.24
C PHE A 515 -9.09 7.25 4.17
N ASP A 516 -9.72 8.31 4.67
CA ASP A 516 -11.17 8.52 4.71
C ASP A 516 -11.80 8.84 3.35
N GLY A 517 -13.10 9.11 3.34
CA GLY A 517 -13.85 9.43 2.13
C GLY A 517 -13.57 10.79 1.50
N GLY A 518 -12.72 11.61 2.13
CA GLY A 518 -12.27 12.89 1.59
C GLY A 518 -13.24 14.06 1.76
N THR A 519 -12.69 15.22 2.09
CA THR A 519 -13.39 16.50 2.17
C THR A 519 -13.13 17.34 0.91
N ALA A 520 -14.18 17.58 0.12
CA ALA A 520 -14.08 18.38 -1.09
C ALA A 520 -13.92 19.89 -0.80
N VAL A 521 -12.90 20.51 -1.40
CA VAL A 521 -12.53 21.92 -1.26
C VAL A 521 -12.69 22.63 -2.61
N ALA A 522 -13.61 23.60 -2.70
CA ALA A 522 -13.91 24.27 -3.96
C ALA A 522 -12.87 25.34 -4.35
N GLY A 523 -12.57 25.43 -5.65
CA GLY A 523 -11.74 26.47 -6.28
C GLY A 523 -10.27 26.05 -6.45
N GLY A 524 -9.82 25.89 -7.70
CA GLY A 524 -8.42 25.55 -8.05
C GLY A 524 -7.38 26.66 -7.82
N ALA A 525 -7.71 27.68 -7.03
CA ALA A 525 -6.78 28.67 -6.49
C ALA A 525 -6.86 28.75 -4.96
N THR A 526 -7.64 27.85 -4.34
CA THR A 526 -7.65 27.62 -2.89
C THR A 526 -6.39 26.87 -2.52
N ALA A 527 -5.72 27.32 -1.45
CA ALA A 527 -4.40 26.88 -1.03
C ALA A 527 -4.34 26.57 0.48
N THR A 528 -5.50 26.47 1.14
CA THR A 528 -5.61 26.24 2.58
C THR A 528 -6.99 25.71 2.98
N LEU A 529 -7.01 24.88 4.03
CA LEU A 529 -8.21 24.37 4.69
C LEU A 529 -7.94 24.28 6.20
N THR A 530 -8.85 24.76 7.04
CA THR A 530 -8.82 24.49 8.49
C THR A 530 -9.87 23.44 8.84
N ILE A 531 -9.42 22.34 9.43
CA ILE A 531 -10.25 21.29 10.00
C ILE A 531 -10.33 21.53 11.52
N ASN A 532 -11.54 21.51 12.06
CA ASN A 532 -11.84 21.82 13.46
C ASN A 532 -12.52 20.60 14.11
N ASP A 533 -12.69 20.66 15.43
CA ASP A 533 -13.35 19.62 16.23
C ASP A 533 -12.63 18.25 16.16
N LEU A 534 -11.32 18.28 15.88
CA LEU A 534 -10.42 17.12 15.96
C LEU A 534 -10.12 16.77 17.43
N ASP A 535 -9.84 15.51 17.69
CA ASP A 535 -9.40 15.03 19.00
C ASP A 535 -7.94 15.48 19.26
N PRO A 536 -7.64 16.33 20.25
CA PRO A 536 -6.28 16.79 20.50
C PRO A 536 -5.35 15.68 21.01
N ASP A 537 -5.91 14.57 21.51
CA ASP A 537 -5.15 13.46 22.07
C ASP A 537 -4.85 12.38 21.01
N LYS A 538 -5.12 12.65 19.72
CA LYS A 538 -4.89 11.75 18.57
C LYS A 538 -3.99 12.37 17.50
N ALA A 539 -3.20 11.51 16.84
CA ALA A 539 -2.53 11.87 15.60
C ALA A 539 -3.52 11.80 14.43
N TYR A 540 -3.39 12.76 13.51
CA TYR A 540 -4.10 12.80 12.24
C TYR A 540 -3.12 12.96 11.10
N TYR A 541 -3.38 12.30 9.99
CA TYR A 541 -2.56 12.32 8.79
C TYR A 541 -3.40 12.82 7.63
N PHE A 542 -2.83 13.64 6.76
CA PHE A 542 -3.54 14.28 5.67
C PHE A 542 -2.76 14.15 4.36
N LYS A 543 -3.49 13.87 3.28
CA LYS A 543 -3.02 14.04 1.90
C LYS A 543 -4.05 14.82 1.10
N ILE A 544 -3.63 15.43 0.00
CA ILE A 544 -4.50 16.23 -0.86
C ILE A 544 -4.29 15.86 -2.33
N VAL A 545 -5.40 15.72 -3.05
CA VAL A 545 -5.43 15.62 -4.51
C VAL A 545 -6.07 16.89 -5.08
N ALA A 546 -5.62 17.30 -6.26
CA ALA A 546 -6.33 18.28 -7.07
C ALA A 546 -7.43 17.58 -7.89
N ALA A 547 -8.56 18.26 -8.12
CA ALA A 547 -9.71 17.68 -8.80
C ALA A 547 -10.32 18.61 -9.86
N ASN A 548 -10.74 18.02 -10.98
CA ASN A 548 -11.58 18.65 -12.01
C ASN A 548 -12.55 17.63 -12.62
N ASP A 549 -13.37 18.05 -13.59
CA ASP A 549 -14.32 17.17 -14.30
C ASP A 549 -13.64 16.03 -15.10
N GLY A 550 -12.30 16.05 -15.24
CA GLY A 550 -11.48 15.01 -15.85
C GLY A 550 -11.08 13.90 -14.87
N GLY A 551 -11.00 14.18 -13.57
CA GLY A 551 -10.62 13.24 -12.53
C GLY A 551 -9.85 13.89 -11.38
N GLN A 552 -9.19 13.06 -10.57
CA GLN A 552 -8.25 13.47 -9.52
C GLN A 552 -6.80 13.37 -9.99
N SER A 553 -5.92 14.18 -9.39
CA SER A 553 -4.46 14.05 -9.54
C SER A 553 -3.93 12.86 -8.73
N PRO A 554 -2.68 12.42 -8.98
CA PRO A 554 -1.92 11.69 -7.97
C PRO A 554 -1.92 12.42 -6.62
N ASP A 555 -1.78 11.66 -5.54
CA ASP A 555 -1.72 12.13 -4.15
C ASP A 555 -0.57 13.12 -3.91
N SER A 556 -0.75 14.06 -2.97
CA SER A 556 0.40 14.75 -2.35
C SER A 556 1.22 13.80 -1.46
N GLU A 557 2.27 14.35 -0.83
CA GLU A 557 2.83 13.74 0.37
C GLU A 557 1.80 13.64 1.51
N VAL A 558 2.08 12.77 2.48
CA VAL A 558 1.32 12.65 3.73
C VAL A 558 1.94 13.51 4.83
N VAL A 559 1.17 14.44 5.37
CA VAL A 559 1.57 15.29 6.51
C VAL A 559 0.84 14.88 7.78
N ALA A 560 1.51 14.89 8.93
CA ALA A 560 0.93 14.56 10.22
C ALA A 560 0.69 15.80 11.10
N ALA A 561 -0.41 15.79 11.85
CA ALA A 561 -0.66 16.73 12.92
C ALA A 561 -1.18 16.02 14.18
N THR A 562 -0.70 16.43 15.36
CA THR A 562 -1.40 16.19 16.63
C THR A 562 -1.96 17.55 17.08
N PRO A 563 -3.29 17.79 17.04
CA PRO A 563 -3.86 19.13 17.16
C PRO A 563 -3.97 19.63 18.62
N ASN A 564 -2.91 19.43 19.40
CA ASN A 564 -2.78 19.85 20.80
C ASN A 564 -2.22 21.29 20.90
N GLY A 565 -3.09 22.28 20.75
CA GLY A 565 -2.72 23.71 20.85
C GLY A 565 -2.34 24.22 22.25
N ALA A 566 -2.11 23.35 23.23
CA ALA A 566 -1.73 23.71 24.60
C ALA A 566 -0.36 23.16 25.05
N GLY A 567 0.13 22.08 24.43
CA GLY A 567 1.42 21.44 24.73
C GLY A 567 2.64 22.15 24.14
N ALA A 568 3.77 21.44 24.10
CA ALA A 568 4.98 21.87 23.38
C ALA A 568 4.78 21.83 21.84
N LYS A 569 5.69 22.40 21.05
CA LYS A 569 5.66 22.30 19.57
C LYS A 569 6.80 21.45 19.03
N LEU A 570 6.46 20.37 18.33
CA LEU A 570 7.39 19.48 17.62
C LEU A 570 7.17 19.60 16.11
N LEU A 571 8.26 19.86 15.37
CA LEU A 571 8.24 19.93 13.91
C LEU A 571 8.83 18.66 13.31
N ILE A 572 8.13 18.03 12.37
CA ILE A 572 8.71 17.07 11.43
C ILE A 572 8.97 17.82 10.12
N VAL A 573 10.22 17.88 9.70
CA VAL A 573 10.60 18.34 8.37
C VAL A 573 10.83 17.11 7.51
N ASN A 574 9.97 16.88 6.53
CA ASN A 574 10.27 15.97 5.44
C ASN A 574 11.21 16.69 4.48
N GLY A 575 12.40 16.16 4.28
CA GLY A 575 13.30 16.57 3.21
C GLY A 575 13.78 15.37 2.43
N PHE A 576 12.92 14.36 2.23
CA PHE A 576 13.20 13.21 1.39
C PHE A 576 12.40 13.34 0.10
N ASP A 577 13.01 13.96 -0.91
CA ASP A 577 12.45 14.28 -2.22
C ASP A 577 12.88 13.26 -3.28
N ARG A 578 14.08 12.69 -3.09
CA ARG A 578 14.75 11.80 -4.04
C ARG A 578 13.84 10.61 -4.36
N LEU A 579 13.42 10.56 -5.62
CA LEU A 579 12.76 9.42 -6.24
C LEU A 579 13.40 9.17 -7.60
N GLY A 580 14.03 8.01 -7.79
CA GLY A 580 14.60 7.65 -9.09
C GLY A 580 15.15 6.24 -9.12
N ARG A 581 15.61 5.81 -10.32
CA ARG A 581 16.03 4.42 -10.59
C ARG A 581 17.18 3.87 -9.73
N SER A 582 17.83 4.70 -8.92
CA SER A 582 18.90 4.25 -8.01
C SER A 582 18.37 3.62 -6.72
N GLN A 583 17.18 4.02 -6.26
CA GLN A 583 16.53 3.54 -5.02
C GLN A 583 15.58 2.36 -5.29
N VAL A 584 15.41 2.01 -6.56
CA VAL A 584 14.55 0.92 -7.00
C VAL A 584 15.18 -0.41 -6.57
N PRO A 585 14.45 -1.32 -5.90
CA PRO A 585 15.04 -2.57 -5.41
C PRO A 585 15.56 -3.50 -6.52
N GLY A 586 16.68 -4.16 -6.25
CA GLY A 586 17.37 -5.07 -7.15
C GLY A 586 17.22 -6.54 -6.76
N TYR A 587 16.59 -7.34 -7.61
CA TYR A 587 16.28 -8.75 -7.36
C TYR A 587 17.23 -9.71 -8.09
N ALA A 588 17.57 -10.85 -7.49
CA ALA A 588 18.42 -11.86 -8.12
C ALA A 588 17.74 -12.52 -9.34
N PHE A 589 18.28 -12.32 -10.54
CA PHE A 589 17.67 -12.84 -11.76
C PHE A 589 17.94 -14.36 -11.96
N PRO A 590 16.91 -15.19 -12.29
CA PRO A 590 17.09 -16.60 -12.60
C PRO A 590 18.03 -16.85 -13.78
N GLY A 591 19.25 -17.30 -13.48
CA GLY A 591 20.34 -17.49 -14.47
C GLY A 591 21.58 -16.62 -14.21
N GLY A 592 21.47 -15.64 -13.32
CA GLY A 592 22.54 -14.75 -12.89
C GLY A 592 22.37 -13.32 -13.41
N GLY A 593 22.78 -12.34 -12.60
CA GLY A 593 22.51 -10.92 -12.79
C GLY A 593 21.47 -10.41 -11.78
N THR A 594 21.19 -9.12 -11.84
CA THR A 594 20.18 -8.42 -11.02
C THR A 594 19.13 -7.84 -11.96
N VAL A 595 17.85 -7.91 -11.59
CA VAL A 595 16.74 -7.25 -12.28
C VAL A 595 16.10 -6.23 -11.35
N TYR A 596 15.83 -5.03 -11.86
CA TYR A 596 15.23 -3.94 -11.08
C TYR A 596 13.75 -3.75 -11.44
N ARG A 597 12.93 -3.34 -10.46
CA ARG A 597 11.46 -3.23 -10.57
C ARG A 597 10.98 -1.90 -10.03
N ALA A 598 10.69 -0.95 -10.92
CA ALA A 598 10.32 0.42 -10.57
C ALA A 598 8.89 0.50 -10.00
N ARG A 599 8.79 0.03 -8.76
CA ARG A 599 7.65 0.04 -7.84
C ARG A 599 7.86 1.22 -6.90
N ALA A 600 7.08 2.29 -7.07
CA ALA A 600 7.25 3.53 -6.30
C ALA A 600 7.04 3.29 -4.80
N GLU A 601 6.16 2.35 -4.47
CA GLU A 601 5.84 1.91 -3.11
C GLU A 601 7.02 1.22 -2.38
N LEU A 602 8.10 0.87 -3.10
CA LEU A 602 9.36 0.34 -2.55
C LEU A 602 10.54 1.30 -2.76
N SER A 603 10.27 2.60 -2.84
CA SER A 603 11.26 3.67 -3.01
C SER A 603 10.79 4.91 -2.24
N ASN A 604 10.57 6.08 -2.85
CA ASN A 604 9.87 7.17 -2.17
C ASN A 604 8.35 7.00 -2.31
N SER A 605 7.68 6.52 -1.25
CA SER A 605 6.21 6.38 -1.14
C SER A 605 5.48 7.70 -0.87
N TYR A 606 6.21 8.79 -0.59
CA TYR A 606 5.67 10.08 -0.13
C TYR A 606 4.93 10.05 1.23
N ASP A 607 5.13 9.01 2.05
CA ASP A 607 4.45 8.86 3.35
C ASP A 607 5.38 8.60 4.55
N TYR A 608 6.70 8.75 4.41
CA TYR A 608 7.67 8.44 5.49
C TYR A 608 7.62 9.33 6.74
N ALA A 609 6.91 10.45 6.68
CA ALA A 609 6.56 11.22 7.88
C ALA A 609 5.62 10.44 8.83
N VAL A 610 4.88 9.44 8.34
CA VAL A 610 3.93 8.62 9.12
C VAL A 610 4.65 7.88 10.24
N GLN A 611 5.76 7.19 9.95
CA GLN A 611 6.53 6.40 10.93
C GLN A 611 7.08 7.29 12.06
N VAL A 612 7.56 8.50 11.73
CA VAL A 612 8.07 9.47 12.72
C VAL A 612 6.94 10.00 13.59
N ALA A 613 5.83 10.43 12.99
CA ALA A 613 4.70 10.98 13.71
C ALA A 613 3.99 9.93 14.57
N SER A 614 3.84 8.69 14.08
CA SER A 614 3.34 7.56 14.86
C SER A 614 4.24 7.29 16.06
N ALA A 615 5.57 7.26 15.88
CA ALA A 615 6.48 7.03 16.99
C ALA A 615 6.50 8.18 18.02
N ILE A 616 6.37 9.45 17.59
CA ILE A 616 6.23 10.59 18.51
C ILE A 616 4.89 10.51 19.26
N HIS A 617 3.81 10.19 18.54
CA HIS A 617 2.49 10.03 19.13
C HIS A 617 2.47 8.90 20.17
N ASN A 618 3.01 7.73 19.82
CA ASN A 618 3.08 6.55 20.68
C ASN A 618 4.10 6.65 21.82
N ALA A 619 5.09 7.55 21.75
CA ALA A 619 5.88 7.94 22.92
C ALA A 619 5.03 8.73 23.96
N GLY A 620 3.85 9.22 23.58
CA GLY A 620 2.86 9.78 24.48
C GLY A 620 3.19 11.16 25.05
N VAL A 621 3.89 11.99 24.28
CA VAL A 621 4.26 13.36 24.67
C VAL A 621 3.08 14.35 24.59
N ASP A 622 2.98 15.26 25.56
CA ASP A 622 2.03 16.38 25.57
C ASP A 622 2.49 17.52 24.64
N ALA A 623 2.33 17.32 23.33
CA ALA A 623 2.78 18.26 22.30
C ALA A 623 1.87 18.33 21.07
N ALA A 624 1.86 19.50 20.43
CA ALA A 624 1.52 19.62 19.02
C ALA A 624 2.63 18.99 18.17
N VAL A 625 2.25 18.14 17.24
CA VAL A 625 3.12 17.66 16.15
C VAL A 625 2.64 18.32 14.87
N GLU A 626 3.56 18.76 14.03
CA GLU A 626 3.29 19.42 12.74
C GLU A 626 4.30 18.90 11.70
N THR A 627 3.84 18.53 10.51
CA THR A 627 4.71 18.13 9.38
C THR A 627 4.74 19.20 8.29
N VAL A 628 5.94 19.47 7.78
CA VAL A 628 6.21 20.41 6.68
C VAL A 628 7.25 19.81 5.73
N PRO A 629 7.24 20.16 4.43
CA PRO A 629 8.34 19.87 3.53
C PRO A 629 9.48 20.88 3.79
N ASN A 630 10.70 20.52 3.42
CA ASN A 630 11.89 21.35 3.56
C ASN A 630 11.81 22.66 2.75
N GLU A 631 11.09 22.71 1.61
CA GLU A 631 10.76 23.96 0.90
C GLU A 631 10.16 25.01 1.82
N ALA A 632 9.29 24.62 2.75
CA ALA A 632 8.63 25.56 3.66
C ALA A 632 9.64 26.24 4.62
N VAL A 633 10.77 25.58 4.91
CA VAL A 633 11.89 26.14 5.67
C VAL A 633 12.80 26.99 4.75
N ILE A 634 13.02 26.56 3.51
CA ILE A 634 13.84 27.27 2.51
C ILE A 634 13.22 28.63 2.12
N ASP A 635 11.92 28.65 1.83
CA ASP A 635 11.17 29.85 1.43
C ASP A 635 10.82 30.76 2.63
N GLY A 636 10.96 30.25 3.85
CA GLY A 636 10.70 30.99 5.09
C GLY A 636 9.22 31.11 5.45
N ASP A 637 8.40 30.17 4.96
CA ASP A 637 7.02 29.97 5.42
C ASP A 637 6.97 29.40 6.84
N VAL A 638 8.06 28.75 7.30
CA VAL A 638 8.24 28.15 8.63
C VAL A 638 9.56 28.61 9.25
N ASP A 639 9.54 29.11 10.49
CA ASP A 639 10.76 29.40 11.28
C ASP A 639 10.98 28.28 12.31
N LEU A 640 12.11 27.58 12.22
CA LEU A 640 12.49 26.53 13.18
C LEU A 640 12.54 27.05 14.63
N GLY A 641 12.75 28.36 14.83
CA GLY A 641 12.77 29.00 16.15
C GLY A 641 11.42 29.03 16.87
N ASP A 642 10.30 28.70 16.20
CA ASP A 642 8.97 28.61 16.80
C ASP A 642 8.66 27.22 17.40
N TYR A 643 9.64 26.28 17.39
CA TYR A 643 9.48 24.89 17.82
C TYR A 643 10.46 24.47 18.93
N ASP A 644 9.98 23.65 19.87
CA ASP A 644 10.74 23.14 21.02
C ASP A 644 11.68 21.97 20.66
N ALA A 645 11.36 21.25 19.57
CA ALA A 645 12.25 20.30 18.89
C ALA A 645 11.91 20.18 17.40
N VAL A 646 12.91 19.81 16.61
CA VAL A 646 12.80 19.55 15.17
C VAL A 646 13.30 18.14 14.86
N PHE A 647 12.54 17.39 14.08
CA PHE A 647 12.84 16.05 13.58
C PHE A 647 12.98 16.16 12.07
N TRP A 648 14.18 15.98 11.54
CA TRP A 648 14.46 16.14 10.12
C TRP A 648 14.73 14.77 9.51
N ILE A 649 13.83 14.31 8.63
CA ILE A 649 14.01 13.07 7.87
C ILE A 649 14.51 13.38 6.48
N LEU A 650 15.39 12.49 6.00
CA LEU A 650 16.13 12.65 4.75
C LEU A 650 16.11 11.37 3.91
N GLY A 651 15.53 10.26 4.38
CA GLY A 651 15.54 8.99 3.66
C GLY A 651 16.91 8.65 3.07
N GLU A 652 16.99 8.56 1.74
CA GLU A 652 18.24 8.37 0.99
C GLU A 652 18.74 9.63 0.27
N GLU A 653 18.45 10.83 0.78
CA GLU A 653 18.94 12.08 0.19
C GLU A 653 20.46 12.12 0.01
N SER A 654 20.91 12.54 -1.17
CA SER A 654 22.33 12.55 -1.53
C SER A 654 22.65 13.73 -2.46
N THR A 655 23.88 13.78 -2.96
CA THR A 655 24.47 14.91 -3.71
C THR A 655 23.76 15.33 -5.00
N ALA A 656 22.81 14.53 -5.52
CA ALA A 656 22.02 14.93 -6.69
C ALA A 656 20.88 15.89 -6.32
N ASP A 657 20.37 15.77 -5.10
CA ASP A 657 19.10 16.36 -4.63
C ASP A 657 19.32 17.29 -3.39
N ASP A 658 20.58 17.41 -2.92
CA ASP A 658 21.09 18.31 -1.84
C ASP A 658 20.59 17.97 -0.41
N THR A 659 21.11 16.89 0.21
CA THR A 659 20.78 16.41 1.59
C THR A 659 20.68 17.48 2.69
N PHE A 660 21.45 18.57 2.58
CA PHE A 660 21.13 19.83 3.25
C PHE A 660 21.66 20.96 2.36
N SER A 661 20.77 21.65 1.66
CA SER A 661 21.12 22.85 0.88
C SER A 661 21.70 23.95 1.77
N VAL A 662 22.35 24.93 1.15
CA VAL A 662 22.95 26.07 1.85
C VAL A 662 21.93 26.88 2.66
N ALA A 663 20.64 26.85 2.29
CA ALA A 663 19.57 27.52 3.02
C ALA A 663 19.23 26.78 4.33
N GLU A 664 18.99 25.47 4.25
CA GLU A 664 18.65 24.64 5.41
C GLU A 664 19.84 24.52 6.37
N GLN A 665 21.07 24.37 5.86
CA GLN A 665 22.28 24.45 6.68
C GLN A 665 22.32 25.75 7.52
N ALA A 666 21.87 26.88 6.95
CA ALA A 666 21.82 28.16 7.67
C ALA A 666 20.65 28.26 8.66
N ALA A 667 19.48 27.70 8.33
CA ALA A 667 18.33 27.62 9.22
C ALA A 667 18.64 26.74 10.45
N VAL A 668 19.08 25.51 10.23
CA VAL A 668 19.48 24.56 11.28
C VAL A 668 20.65 25.09 12.11
N THR A 669 21.65 25.73 11.49
CA THR A 669 22.71 26.44 12.24
C THR A 669 22.12 27.52 13.16
N THR A 670 21.13 28.28 12.71
CA THR A 670 20.53 29.36 13.51
C THR A 670 19.75 28.78 14.69
N TYR A 671 18.93 27.77 14.43
CA TYR A 671 18.15 27.03 15.43
C TYR A 671 19.02 26.39 16.52
N LEU A 672 20.03 25.60 16.12
CA LEU A 672 20.94 24.98 17.07
C LEU A 672 21.71 26.02 17.90
N ASN A 673 22.20 27.11 17.30
CA ASN A 673 22.86 28.19 18.07
C ASN A 673 21.93 28.94 19.03
N ALA A 674 20.61 28.78 18.92
CA ALA A 674 19.62 29.28 19.88
C ALA A 674 19.31 28.29 21.03
N ASN A 675 20.06 27.17 21.12
CA ASN A 675 19.84 26.00 21.98
C ASN A 675 18.66 25.13 21.56
N GLY A 676 18.33 25.09 20.26
CA GLY A 676 17.35 24.16 19.71
C GLY A 676 17.74 22.68 19.88
N LYS A 677 16.76 21.79 19.74
CA LYS A 677 16.88 20.34 19.86
C LYS A 677 16.58 19.69 18.52
N LEU A 678 17.53 18.95 17.96
CA LEU A 678 17.44 18.41 16.60
C LEU A 678 17.62 16.90 16.59
N PHE A 679 16.65 16.17 16.05
CA PHE A 679 16.84 14.80 15.57
C PHE A 679 17.04 14.83 14.05
N VAL A 680 17.99 14.05 13.54
CA VAL A 680 18.21 13.87 12.09
C VAL A 680 18.39 12.38 11.79
N SER A 681 17.73 11.88 10.74
CA SER A 681 17.91 10.52 10.23
C SER A 681 17.92 10.48 8.71
N GLY A 682 18.75 9.60 8.15
CA GLY A 682 18.92 9.40 6.71
C GLY A 682 20.25 8.73 6.39
N ALA A 683 20.33 8.10 5.22
CA ALA A 683 21.56 7.65 4.59
C ALA A 683 22.32 8.84 3.95
N GLU A 684 23.57 8.62 3.49
CA GLU A 684 24.35 9.55 2.64
C GLU A 684 24.64 10.99 3.18
N ILE A 685 24.12 11.39 4.35
CA ILE A 685 24.28 12.74 4.94
C ILE A 685 25.76 13.15 5.09
N GLY A 686 26.60 12.21 5.52
CA GLY A 686 28.04 12.37 5.65
C GLY A 686 28.78 12.28 4.32
N TRP A 687 28.32 11.43 3.40
CA TRP A 687 28.83 11.36 2.03
C TRP A 687 28.67 12.71 1.33
N ASP A 688 27.47 13.28 1.26
CA ASP A 688 27.25 14.56 0.61
C ASP A 688 28.00 15.70 1.34
N LEU A 689 27.67 15.91 2.61
CA LEU A 689 28.10 17.12 3.30
C LEU A 689 29.60 17.09 3.58
N GLN A 690 30.20 15.93 3.88
CA GLN A 690 31.62 15.83 4.20
C GLN A 690 32.49 15.26 3.08
N ALA A 691 32.08 14.19 2.39
CA ALA A 691 32.93 13.53 1.40
C ALA A 691 32.93 14.26 0.04
N GLN A 692 31.77 14.63 -0.48
CA GLN A 692 31.66 15.53 -1.65
C GLN A 692 31.97 16.98 -1.27
N GLY A 693 31.66 17.36 -0.03
CA GLY A 693 32.14 18.57 0.61
C GLY A 693 31.15 19.74 0.57
N ASN A 694 29.87 19.45 0.38
CA ASN A 694 28.79 20.43 0.27
C ASN A 694 28.40 21.09 1.62
N GLY A 695 28.83 20.51 2.74
CA GLY A 695 28.50 20.98 4.10
C GLY A 695 29.57 20.76 5.17
N VAL A 696 30.86 20.57 4.83
CA VAL A 696 31.91 20.09 5.77
C VAL A 696 31.93 20.79 7.13
N SER A 697 31.74 22.12 7.13
CA SER A 697 31.74 22.93 8.36
C SER A 697 30.45 22.78 9.16
N PHE A 698 29.31 22.64 8.48
CA PHE A 698 28.01 22.38 9.08
C PHE A 698 27.98 20.96 9.69
N TYR A 699 28.32 19.94 8.91
CA TYR A 699 28.37 18.54 9.36
C TYR A 699 29.26 18.34 10.60
N SER A 700 30.48 18.88 10.56
CA SER A 700 31.42 18.74 11.69
C SER A 700 31.06 19.60 12.91
N SER A 701 30.42 20.77 12.75
CA SER A 701 30.21 21.73 13.86
C SER A 701 28.79 21.74 14.42
N GLN A 702 27.77 21.56 13.58
CA GLN A 702 26.36 21.55 13.93
C GLN A 702 25.86 20.12 14.16
N LEU A 703 26.01 19.24 13.16
CA LEU A 703 25.68 17.80 13.30
C LEU A 703 26.73 17.01 14.08
N ARG A 704 27.86 17.64 14.45
CA ARG A 704 28.89 17.11 15.37
C ARG A 704 29.33 15.68 15.03
N ALA A 705 29.39 15.35 13.74
CA ALA A 705 29.77 14.06 13.23
C ALA A 705 31.09 14.11 12.44
N SER A 706 31.57 12.94 12.03
CA SER A 706 32.64 12.75 11.04
C SER A 706 32.30 11.54 10.18
N TYR A 707 32.23 11.74 8.86
CA TYR A 707 32.05 10.66 7.90
C TYR A 707 33.29 9.75 7.88
N THR A 708 33.07 8.43 7.76
CA THR A 708 34.10 7.39 7.76
C THR A 708 34.04 6.47 6.53
N SER A 709 32.84 6.11 6.05
CA SER A 709 32.59 5.21 4.91
C SER A 709 31.12 5.34 4.45
N ASP A 710 30.84 5.27 3.14
CA ASP A 710 29.47 5.34 2.57
C ASP A 710 28.56 4.25 3.11
N ASP A 711 29.10 3.04 3.17
CA ASP A 711 28.34 1.83 3.40
C ASP A 711 28.87 1.10 4.64
N ALA A 712 27.96 0.80 5.57
CA ALA A 712 28.21 -0.09 6.70
C ALA A 712 28.25 -1.58 6.30
N GLY A 713 27.58 -1.94 5.20
CA GLY A 713 27.44 -3.30 4.67
C GLY A 713 26.58 -4.21 5.54
N VAL A 714 25.76 -3.63 6.44
CA VAL A 714 24.91 -4.32 7.42
C VAL A 714 23.67 -3.49 7.75
N TYR A 715 22.56 -4.18 7.99
CA TYR A 715 21.22 -3.60 8.19
C TYR A 715 20.74 -3.68 9.66
N SER A 716 21.67 -3.56 10.61
CA SER A 716 21.40 -3.72 12.04
C SER A 716 22.33 -2.88 12.91
N ALA A 717 21.80 -2.36 14.03
CA ALA A 717 22.51 -1.50 14.95
C ALA A 717 22.19 -1.81 16.43
N ASP A 718 23.20 -1.69 17.28
CA ASP A 718 23.15 -1.91 18.72
C ASP A 718 23.38 -0.62 19.51
N GLY A 719 22.66 -0.48 20.61
CA GLY A 719 22.82 0.55 21.63
C GLY A 719 24.20 0.57 22.27
N VAL A 720 24.86 1.73 22.25
CA VAL A 720 26.17 1.90 22.90
C VAL A 720 25.98 2.03 24.42
N ALA A 721 26.73 1.26 25.21
CA ALA A 721 26.65 1.33 26.67
C ALA A 721 27.01 2.73 27.21
N GLY A 722 26.14 3.30 28.04
CA GLY A 722 26.19 4.67 28.55
C GLY A 722 25.62 5.74 27.59
N SER A 723 24.99 5.33 26.48
CA SER A 723 24.23 6.21 25.58
C SER A 723 22.73 6.22 25.91
N ILE A 724 21.97 7.06 25.21
CA ILE A 724 20.48 7.09 25.31
C ILE A 724 19.81 5.82 24.79
N PHE A 725 20.51 5.02 23.97
CA PHE A 725 19.99 3.81 23.35
C PHE A 725 20.55 2.54 24.00
N GLU A 726 21.22 2.62 25.17
CA GLU A 726 21.79 1.44 25.85
C GLU A 726 20.71 0.37 26.11
N GLY A 727 20.84 -0.78 25.45
CA GLY A 727 19.92 -1.92 25.59
C GLY A 727 19.06 -2.19 24.35
N ILE A 728 18.95 -1.24 23.42
CA ILE A 728 18.26 -1.41 22.14
C ILE A 728 19.15 -2.22 21.17
N SER A 729 18.54 -3.14 20.42
CA SER A 729 19.15 -3.82 19.27
C SER A 729 18.09 -3.89 18.18
N LEU A 730 18.32 -3.18 17.07
CA LEU A 730 17.32 -2.98 16.01
C LEU A 730 17.83 -3.43 14.63
N ASN A 731 16.89 -3.66 13.72
CA ASN A 731 17.15 -3.80 12.28
C ASN A 731 16.49 -2.65 11.51
N PHE A 732 17.09 -2.26 10.39
CA PHE A 732 16.48 -1.39 9.39
C PHE A 732 16.40 -2.13 8.05
N ASP A 733 15.52 -1.69 7.16
CA ASP A 733 15.14 -2.46 5.98
C ASP A 733 16.28 -2.66 4.96
N ASP A 734 16.35 -3.88 4.41
CA ASP A 734 17.25 -4.30 3.33
C ASP A 734 16.52 -4.44 1.97
N GLY A 735 15.35 -3.80 1.86
CA GLY A 735 14.49 -3.79 0.67
C GLY A 735 13.42 -4.88 0.66
N GLU A 736 13.12 -5.52 1.80
CA GLU A 736 12.02 -6.48 1.91
C GLU A 736 10.68 -5.81 2.30
N LEU A 737 10.67 -4.59 2.86
CA LEU A 737 9.45 -3.98 3.46
C LEU A 737 9.13 -2.54 3.03
N PHE A 738 10.11 -1.64 3.00
CA PHE A 738 9.95 -0.20 2.76
C PHE A 738 10.80 0.25 1.56
N TYR A 739 12.12 0.15 1.67
CA TYR A 739 13.11 0.40 0.61
C TYR A 739 14.49 -0.07 1.11
N ASP A 740 15.34 -0.51 0.17
CA ASP A 740 16.72 -0.89 0.49
C ASP A 740 17.53 0.37 0.83
N VAL A 741 17.98 0.48 2.09
CA VAL A 741 18.94 1.52 2.49
C VAL A 741 20.30 1.18 1.88
N ASN A 742 20.57 1.69 0.67
CA ASN A 742 21.71 1.24 -0.14
C ASN A 742 23.08 1.63 0.46
N TYR A 743 23.14 2.79 1.14
CA TYR A 743 24.39 3.41 1.61
C TYR A 743 24.25 3.98 3.04
N PRO A 744 24.07 3.11 4.06
CA PRO A 744 23.97 3.50 5.46
C PRO A 744 25.34 3.99 5.96
N ASP A 745 25.38 5.28 6.26
CA ASP A 745 26.59 6.08 6.45
C ASP A 745 27.32 5.70 7.75
N VAL A 746 28.63 5.42 7.66
CA VAL A 746 29.45 5.12 8.85
C VAL A 746 30.00 6.40 9.44
N ILE A 747 29.50 6.76 10.62
CA ILE A 747 29.80 8.03 11.29
C ILE A 747 30.64 7.85 12.55
N ALA A 748 31.34 8.92 12.95
CA ALA A 748 32.13 8.97 14.18
C ALA A 748 31.87 10.28 14.97
N PRO A 749 31.93 10.26 16.32
CA PRO A 749 31.70 11.46 17.13
C PRO A 749 32.73 12.57 16.90
N ASN A 750 32.27 13.82 16.91
CA ASN A 750 33.07 15.02 16.69
C ASN A 750 32.60 16.18 17.59
N ASN A 751 33.45 17.18 17.82
CA ASN A 751 33.12 18.41 18.55
C ASN A 751 32.31 18.23 19.87
N GLY A 752 32.57 17.13 20.60
CA GLY A 752 31.99 16.86 21.91
C GLY A 752 30.79 15.92 21.92
N SER A 753 30.29 15.45 20.77
CA SER A 753 29.31 14.36 20.73
C SER A 753 29.92 13.03 21.22
N THR A 754 29.05 12.07 21.51
CA THR A 754 29.40 10.67 21.80
C THR A 754 28.64 9.73 20.87
N LEU A 755 29.13 8.49 20.72
CA LEU A 755 28.44 7.49 19.91
C LEU A 755 27.20 6.99 20.66
N ALA A 756 26.07 6.90 19.97
CA ALA A 756 24.78 6.48 20.49
C ALA A 756 24.39 5.08 20.00
N LEU A 757 24.53 4.82 18.70
CA LEU A 757 24.34 3.51 18.07
C LEU A 757 25.61 3.07 17.35
N ALA A 758 25.83 1.76 17.27
CA ALA A 758 26.89 1.15 16.48
C ALA A 758 26.32 0.02 15.61
N TYR A 759 26.67 0.01 14.32
CA TYR A 759 26.32 -1.07 13.40
C TYR A 759 26.91 -2.40 13.86
N ALA A 760 26.29 -3.51 13.44
CA ALA A 760 26.80 -4.86 13.67
C ALA A 760 28.28 -5.00 13.20
N GLY A 761 29.20 -5.05 14.17
CA GLY A 761 30.65 -4.99 13.92
C GLY A 761 31.38 -3.85 14.66
N GLY A 762 30.64 -2.91 15.24
CA GLY A 762 31.16 -1.81 16.07
C GLY A 762 31.57 -0.54 15.31
N ALA A 763 31.17 -0.41 14.05
CA ALA A 763 31.23 0.84 13.30
C ALA A 763 30.13 1.79 13.80
N GLY A 764 30.31 3.12 13.70
CA GLY A 764 29.33 4.05 14.28
C GLY A 764 28.11 4.27 13.38
N ALA A 765 26.91 4.14 13.96
CA ALA A 765 25.62 4.27 13.27
C ALA A 765 24.79 5.48 13.74
N GLY A 766 25.06 5.99 14.96
CA GLY A 766 24.37 7.15 15.50
C GLY A 766 25.24 7.92 16.48
N VAL A 767 25.07 9.24 16.56
CA VAL A 767 25.74 10.13 17.53
C VAL A 767 24.72 10.94 18.32
N GLN A 768 25.07 11.26 19.57
CA GLN A 768 24.31 12.14 20.44
C GLN A 768 25.17 13.28 20.99
N TYR A 769 24.56 14.41 21.28
CA TYR A 769 25.18 15.53 21.98
C TYR A 769 24.13 16.28 22.80
N SER A 770 24.51 16.71 24.01
CA SER A 770 23.77 17.73 24.73
C SER A 770 24.72 18.67 25.48
N ASP A 771 24.24 19.88 25.76
CA ASP A 771 25.00 20.94 26.42
C ASP A 771 24.23 21.52 27.63
N PRO A 772 24.92 22.09 28.65
CA PRO A 772 24.26 22.58 29.86
C PRO A 772 23.37 23.83 29.68
N ASN A 773 23.20 24.35 28.46
CA ASN A 773 22.31 25.46 28.14
C ASN A 773 21.02 24.97 27.42
N GLY A 774 20.89 23.67 27.14
CA GLY A 774 19.71 23.04 26.55
C GLY A 774 19.84 22.64 25.08
N GLN A 775 20.98 22.91 24.42
CA GLN A 775 21.20 22.43 23.05
C GLN A 775 21.30 20.91 23.07
N SER A 776 20.48 20.21 22.28
CA SER A 776 20.53 18.75 22.12
C SER A 776 20.51 18.35 20.65
N LEU A 777 21.17 17.23 20.34
CA LEU A 777 21.25 16.66 19.01
C LEU A 777 21.30 15.14 19.11
N VAL A 778 20.53 14.47 18.25
CA VAL A 778 20.71 13.06 17.89
C VAL A 778 20.77 12.97 16.37
N MET A 779 21.72 12.23 15.83
CA MET A 779 21.84 11.97 14.39
C MET A 779 22.04 10.47 14.15
N LEU A 780 21.26 9.89 13.25
CA LEU A 780 21.45 8.55 12.71
C LEU A 780 22.12 8.63 11.32
N GLY A 781 22.93 7.63 10.97
CA GLY A 781 23.52 7.44 9.63
C GLY A 781 22.68 6.56 8.71
N PHE A 782 21.45 6.25 9.12
CA PHE A 782 20.44 5.52 8.36
C PHE A 782 19.07 6.16 8.62
N PRO A 783 18.05 5.94 7.76
CA PRO A 783 16.71 6.47 7.96
C PRO A 783 16.04 5.86 9.21
N PHE A 784 15.22 6.64 9.91
CA PHE A 784 14.46 6.16 11.07
C PHE A 784 13.22 5.40 10.62
N GLU A 785 12.58 5.91 9.57
CA GLU A 785 11.41 5.39 8.88
C GLU A 785 11.58 3.95 8.35
N THR A 786 12.83 3.51 8.14
CA THR A 786 13.16 2.14 7.70
C THR A 786 13.44 1.15 8.84
N ILE A 787 13.42 1.57 10.12
CA ILE A 787 13.52 0.63 11.24
C ILE A 787 12.32 -0.34 11.15
N VAL A 788 12.60 -1.63 11.06
CA VAL A 788 11.63 -2.65 10.64
C VAL A 788 10.49 -2.80 11.65
N GLU A 789 10.83 -3.13 12.89
CA GLU A 789 9.86 -3.41 13.95
C GLU A 789 9.28 -2.09 14.50
N GLU A 790 7.96 -2.04 14.68
CA GLU A 790 7.28 -0.87 15.23
C GLU A 790 7.70 -0.56 16.67
N GLU A 791 7.84 -1.60 17.50
CA GLU A 791 8.29 -1.47 18.89
C GLU A 791 9.68 -0.80 18.98
N ASP A 792 10.60 -1.10 18.05
CA ASP A 792 11.93 -0.49 17.97
C ASP A 792 11.84 1.00 17.58
N ARG A 793 10.95 1.38 16.64
CA ARG A 793 10.68 2.79 16.31
C ARG A 793 10.18 3.56 17.53
N PHE A 794 9.21 3.00 18.25
CA PHE A 794 8.61 3.62 19.42
C PHE A 794 9.60 3.80 20.58
N GLU A 795 10.40 2.77 20.88
CA GLU A 795 11.43 2.84 21.92
C GLU A 795 12.52 3.87 21.54
N VAL A 796 13.05 3.83 20.31
CA VAL A 796 14.05 4.81 19.84
C VAL A 796 13.51 6.24 19.94
N MET A 797 12.29 6.50 19.47
CA MET A 797 11.71 7.84 19.54
C MET A 797 11.46 8.31 20.98
N SER A 798 11.00 7.41 21.85
CA SER A 798 10.82 7.70 23.28
C SER A 798 12.16 8.11 23.93
N ARG A 799 13.26 7.42 23.64
CA ARG A 799 14.60 7.80 24.13
C ARG A 799 15.08 9.15 23.61
N VAL A 800 14.75 9.49 22.35
CA VAL A 800 15.07 10.81 21.77
C VAL A 800 14.28 11.93 22.48
N LEU A 801 12.99 11.74 22.71
CA LEU A 801 12.12 12.69 23.41
C LEU A 801 12.56 12.89 24.88
N GLU A 802 12.83 11.81 25.61
CA GLU A 802 13.39 11.85 26.97
C GLU A 802 14.73 12.61 27.02
N PHE A 803 15.63 12.35 26.06
CA PHE A 803 16.91 13.05 25.94
C PHE A 803 16.76 14.53 25.57
N PHE A 804 15.65 14.88 24.92
CA PHE A 804 15.26 16.25 24.62
C PHE A 804 14.43 16.90 25.77
N GLU A 805 14.40 16.28 26.95
CA GLU A 805 13.73 16.79 28.16
C GLU A 805 12.19 16.90 28.00
N PHE A 806 11.57 16.05 27.18
CA PHE A 806 10.12 15.86 27.14
C PHE A 806 9.70 14.69 28.04
N GLU A 807 8.50 14.80 28.62
CA GLU A 807 7.87 13.70 29.38
C GLU A 807 7.12 12.78 28.39
N THR A 808 7.33 11.46 28.52
CA THR A 808 6.77 10.40 27.68
C THR A 808 5.75 9.57 28.48
N ASN A 809 4.62 9.21 27.87
CA ASN A 809 3.58 8.35 28.45
C ASN A 809 3.10 7.30 27.44
N PRO A 810 3.95 6.33 27.06
CA PRO A 810 3.61 5.38 26.02
C PRO A 810 2.39 4.51 26.41
N PRO A 811 1.55 4.11 25.44
CA PRO A 811 0.46 3.16 25.68
C PRO A 811 0.93 1.89 26.39
N GLN A 812 0.02 1.29 27.16
CA GLN A 812 0.25 0.05 27.89
C GLN A 812 -0.88 -0.91 27.56
N THR A 813 -0.53 -2.13 27.16
CA THR A 813 -1.49 -3.22 26.94
C THR A 813 -1.57 -4.11 28.17
N ILE A 814 -2.79 -4.39 28.65
CA ILE A 814 -3.07 -5.39 29.68
C ILE A 814 -4.10 -6.40 29.17
N SER A 815 -3.96 -7.67 29.55
CA SER A 815 -4.92 -8.73 29.22
C SER A 815 -5.72 -9.16 30.44
N LEU A 816 -7.04 -9.00 30.40
CA LEU A 816 -7.98 -9.43 31.43
C LEU A 816 -8.69 -10.73 30.99
N LEU A 817 -8.66 -11.77 31.82
CA LEU A 817 -9.25 -13.08 31.51
C LEU A 817 -10.46 -13.40 32.39
N LEU A 818 -11.63 -13.61 31.77
CA LEU A 818 -12.90 -13.82 32.44
C LEU A 818 -13.49 -15.20 32.06
N ASP A 819 -13.31 -16.20 32.92
CA ASP A 819 -13.92 -17.54 32.76
C ASP A 819 -15.32 -17.59 33.42
N ASN A 820 -16.21 -18.39 32.86
CA ASN A 820 -17.51 -18.70 33.45
C ASN A 820 -17.46 -19.31 34.88
N ASP A 821 -16.32 -19.83 35.34
CA ASP A 821 -16.14 -20.42 36.67
C ASP A 821 -15.45 -19.49 37.70
N HIS A 822 -14.98 -18.31 37.27
CA HIS A 822 -14.51 -17.21 38.13
C HIS A 822 -15.63 -16.66 39.05
N GLY A 823 -16.88 -16.99 38.76
CA GLY A 823 -18.02 -16.77 39.64
C GLY A 823 -18.68 -15.39 39.53
N PRO A 824 -19.67 -15.08 40.40
CA PRO A 824 -20.66 -14.01 40.17
C PRO A 824 -20.14 -12.56 40.24
N GLY A 825 -18.84 -12.37 40.45
CA GLY A 825 -18.18 -11.06 40.31
C GLY A 825 -17.69 -10.79 38.87
N ALA A 826 -17.35 -11.85 38.13
CA ALA A 826 -16.80 -11.79 36.78
C ALA A 826 -17.72 -12.41 35.71
N TYR A 827 -18.57 -13.37 36.09
CA TYR A 827 -19.51 -14.06 35.21
C TYR A 827 -20.89 -14.26 35.84
N ASN A 828 -21.94 -13.96 35.07
CA ASN A 828 -23.34 -14.13 35.46
C ASN A 828 -24.15 -14.75 34.32
N GLU A 829 -25.19 -15.51 34.66
CA GLU A 829 -26.06 -16.16 33.66
C GLU A 829 -27.55 -16.00 34.00
N THR A 830 -28.38 -15.86 32.97
CA THR A 830 -29.84 -15.88 33.09
C THR A 830 -30.46 -16.94 32.18
N GLY A 831 -31.68 -17.38 32.51
CA GLY A 831 -32.38 -18.43 31.77
C GLY A 831 -32.00 -19.84 32.21
N PHE A 832 -31.73 -20.74 31.25
CA PHE A 832 -31.45 -22.15 31.51
C PHE A 832 -30.17 -22.61 30.80
N TRP A 833 -29.09 -22.66 31.59
CA TRP A 833 -27.77 -23.15 31.18
C TRP A 833 -27.44 -24.49 31.87
N ILE A 834 -26.64 -25.31 31.21
CA ILE A 834 -26.17 -26.61 31.70
C ILE A 834 -24.62 -26.60 31.67
N THR A 835 -23.96 -27.12 32.71
CA THR A 835 -22.52 -27.41 32.65
C THR A 835 -22.28 -28.55 31.66
N SER A 836 -21.35 -28.39 30.72
CA SER A 836 -20.94 -29.50 29.88
C SER A 836 -20.29 -30.62 30.69
N SER A 837 -20.26 -31.83 30.11
CA SER A 837 -19.38 -32.91 30.57
C SER A 837 -18.02 -32.87 29.90
N ASP A 838 -17.91 -32.13 28.80
CA ASP A 838 -16.69 -31.88 28.07
C ASP A 838 -15.97 -30.68 28.75
N PRO A 839 -14.63 -30.67 28.81
CA PRO A 839 -13.88 -29.61 29.49
C PRO A 839 -14.10 -28.26 28.80
N GLY A 840 -13.98 -27.18 29.57
CA GLY A 840 -13.74 -25.84 29.03
C GLY A 840 -12.25 -25.58 28.84
N VAL A 841 -11.92 -24.34 28.51
CA VAL A 841 -10.56 -23.80 28.45
C VAL A 841 -9.80 -24.05 29.77
N GLU A 842 -8.47 -24.22 29.67
CA GLU A 842 -7.55 -24.57 30.78
C GLU A 842 -7.90 -25.82 31.62
N GLY A 843 -8.92 -26.58 31.23
CA GLY A 843 -9.46 -27.71 32.00
C GLY A 843 -10.54 -27.33 33.01
N GLY A 844 -11.08 -26.11 32.92
CA GLY A 844 -12.28 -25.63 33.61
C GLY A 844 -13.57 -26.29 33.08
N THR A 845 -14.71 -25.64 33.29
CA THR A 845 -16.02 -26.16 32.83
C THR A 845 -16.78 -25.17 31.97
N GLN A 846 -17.08 -25.50 30.72
CA GLN A 846 -17.94 -24.68 29.85
C GLN A 846 -19.45 -24.79 30.18
N ARG A 847 -20.22 -23.75 29.84
CA ARG A 847 -21.69 -23.67 29.92
C ARG A 847 -22.32 -23.78 28.53
N PHE A 848 -23.49 -24.43 28.43
CA PHE A 848 -24.27 -24.44 27.18
C PHE A 848 -25.77 -24.18 27.36
N ALA A 849 -26.36 -23.54 26.35
CA ALA A 849 -27.80 -23.30 26.21
C ALA A 849 -28.29 -23.71 24.82
N LEU A 850 -29.58 -24.08 24.71
CA LEU A 850 -30.22 -24.48 23.46
C LEU A 850 -30.89 -23.28 22.79
N LEU A 851 -30.69 -23.09 21.48
CA LEU A 851 -31.37 -22.04 20.70
C LEU A 851 -32.90 -22.09 20.87
N GLY A 852 -33.52 -20.92 20.97
CA GLY A 852 -34.96 -20.74 21.21
C GLY A 852 -35.37 -20.80 22.68
N ASN A 853 -34.40 -20.84 23.61
CA ASN A 853 -34.62 -20.45 25.01
C ASN A 853 -34.19 -19.00 25.22
N GLN A 854 -34.94 -18.28 26.06
CA GLN A 854 -34.48 -17.00 26.59
C GLN A 854 -33.43 -17.27 27.68
N ALA A 855 -32.16 -17.11 27.30
CA ALA A 855 -31.00 -17.31 28.16
C ALA A 855 -29.89 -16.35 27.73
N THR A 856 -29.14 -15.85 28.70
CA THR A 856 -27.97 -14.99 28.48
C THR A 856 -26.80 -15.42 29.36
N ALA A 857 -25.59 -15.17 28.90
CA ALA A 857 -24.35 -15.29 29.67
C ALA A 857 -23.60 -13.96 29.54
N GLU A 858 -23.10 -13.44 30.66
CA GLU A 858 -22.56 -12.08 30.77
C GLU A 858 -21.27 -12.11 31.58
N TRP A 859 -20.17 -11.69 30.96
CA TRP A 859 -18.89 -11.44 31.63
C TRP A 859 -18.77 -9.94 31.93
N THR A 860 -18.18 -9.57 33.06
CA THR A 860 -18.07 -8.15 33.48
C THR A 860 -16.80 -7.93 34.28
N THR A 861 -16.11 -6.81 34.05
CA THR A 861 -14.98 -6.35 34.86
C THR A 861 -14.90 -4.82 34.83
N ASP A 862 -14.06 -4.21 35.66
CA ASP A 862 -13.72 -2.79 35.60
C ASP A 862 -12.36 -2.61 34.90
N LEU A 863 -12.30 -1.73 33.91
CA LEU A 863 -11.08 -1.36 33.20
C LEU A 863 -10.30 -0.31 34.03
N PRO A 864 -8.98 -0.49 34.26
CA PRO A 864 -8.20 0.38 35.13
C PRO A 864 -7.88 1.76 34.53
N PHE A 865 -7.96 1.91 33.20
CA PHE A 865 -7.80 3.17 32.47
C PHE A 865 -8.68 3.17 31.23
N SER A 866 -8.79 4.32 30.55
CA SER A 866 -9.47 4.42 29.26
C SER A 866 -8.51 4.05 28.13
N GLY A 867 -9.02 3.38 27.11
CA GLY A 867 -8.21 2.88 26.00
C GLY A 867 -9.02 1.95 25.09
N GLU A 868 -8.35 1.37 24.11
CA GLU A 868 -8.94 0.49 23.12
C GLU A 868 -8.92 -0.95 23.66
N ALA A 869 -10.09 -1.57 23.73
CA ALA A 869 -10.24 -2.92 24.24
C ALA A 869 -10.59 -3.88 23.09
N GLU A 870 -9.66 -4.74 22.67
CA GLU A 870 -10.01 -5.88 21.81
C GLU A 870 -10.56 -7.02 22.67
N VAL A 871 -11.76 -7.50 22.33
CA VAL A 871 -12.45 -8.53 23.09
C VAL A 871 -12.47 -9.83 22.31
N PHE A 872 -11.98 -10.91 22.91
CA PHE A 872 -11.96 -12.25 22.33
C PHE A 872 -12.84 -13.23 23.12
N VAL A 873 -13.36 -14.24 22.43
CA VAL A 873 -14.01 -15.42 23.03
C VAL A 873 -13.29 -16.69 22.60
N GLN A 874 -13.34 -17.73 23.44
CA GLN A 874 -12.86 -19.07 23.09
C GLN A 874 -13.92 -20.10 23.53
N TYR A 875 -14.09 -21.17 22.75
CA TYR A 875 -15.16 -22.16 22.95
C TYR A 875 -14.87 -23.51 22.26
N ASP A 876 -15.59 -24.55 22.67
CA ASP A 876 -15.55 -25.93 22.13
C ASP A 876 -16.39 -26.04 20.84
N ALA A 877 -15.74 -26.08 19.68
CA ALA A 877 -16.41 -25.96 18.39
C ALA A 877 -16.90 -27.31 17.86
N ALA A 878 -18.17 -27.36 17.43
CA ALA A 878 -18.79 -28.61 17.01
C ALA A 878 -19.93 -28.42 16.01
N ALA A 879 -20.18 -29.45 15.20
CA ALA A 879 -21.24 -29.44 14.18
C ALA A 879 -22.68 -29.26 14.73
N ASN A 880 -22.89 -29.38 16.04
CA ASN A 880 -24.17 -29.14 16.73
C ASN A 880 -24.23 -27.77 17.45
N ARG A 881 -23.27 -26.87 17.24
CA ARG A 881 -23.35 -25.50 17.73
C ARG A 881 -24.26 -24.64 16.85
N ALA A 882 -24.58 -23.44 17.34
CA ALA A 882 -25.26 -22.39 16.58
C ALA A 882 -24.32 -21.84 15.51
N SER A 883 -24.89 -21.50 14.34
CA SER A 883 -24.11 -20.97 13.20
C SER A 883 -23.91 -19.45 13.24
N GLY A 884 -24.44 -18.80 14.28
CA GLY A 884 -24.27 -17.39 14.53
C GLY A 884 -24.75 -17.06 15.93
N VAL A 885 -23.86 -17.17 16.91
CA VAL A 885 -24.09 -16.76 18.31
C VAL A 885 -23.92 -15.25 18.42
N ALA A 886 -24.95 -14.57 18.91
CA ALA A 886 -24.95 -13.11 19.05
C ALA A 886 -24.25 -12.68 20.35
N TYR A 887 -23.27 -11.78 20.20
CA TYR A 887 -22.56 -11.14 21.30
C TYR A 887 -22.73 -9.62 21.24
N THR A 888 -22.71 -8.97 22.41
CA THR A 888 -22.68 -7.52 22.57
C THR A 888 -21.67 -7.14 23.64
N VAL A 889 -20.64 -6.39 23.27
CA VAL A 889 -19.72 -5.70 24.20
C VAL A 889 -20.28 -4.32 24.51
N THR A 890 -20.09 -3.82 25.73
CA THR A 890 -20.49 -2.47 26.14
C THR A 890 -19.48 -1.91 27.14
N SER A 891 -18.99 -0.69 26.92
CA SER A 891 -18.20 0.10 27.88
C SER A 891 -18.64 1.56 27.83
N GLY A 892 -19.00 2.15 28.97
CA GLY A 892 -19.46 3.54 29.03
C GLY A 892 -20.71 3.81 28.17
N SER A 893 -20.57 4.61 27.10
CA SER A 893 -21.59 4.84 26.07
C SER A 893 -21.48 3.91 24.86
N GLU A 894 -20.33 3.29 24.66
CA GLU A 894 -20.00 2.53 23.47
C GLU A 894 -20.53 1.09 23.55
N SER A 895 -20.90 0.54 22.40
CA SER A 895 -21.33 -0.84 22.30
C SER A 895 -21.07 -1.43 20.92
N LEU A 896 -20.50 -2.63 20.91
CA LEU A 896 -20.14 -3.40 19.72
C LEU A 896 -20.96 -4.69 19.71
N ALA A 897 -21.71 -4.94 18.63
CA ALA A 897 -22.50 -6.16 18.46
C ALA A 897 -21.95 -7.01 17.30
N THR A 898 -21.76 -8.31 17.54
CA THR A 898 -21.14 -9.24 16.59
C THR A 898 -21.82 -10.62 16.63
N VAL A 899 -21.57 -11.45 15.61
CA VAL A 899 -22.19 -12.78 15.45
C VAL A 899 -21.15 -13.80 15.03
N ILE A 900 -20.94 -14.84 15.86
CA ILE A 900 -19.86 -15.82 15.70
C ILE A 900 -20.38 -17.22 15.37
N ASP A 901 -19.81 -17.88 14.36
CA ASP A 901 -20.12 -19.28 14.04
C ASP A 901 -19.34 -20.25 14.94
N GLN A 902 -19.98 -20.73 16.00
CA GLN A 902 -19.36 -21.67 16.95
C GLN A 902 -19.18 -23.10 16.40
N ARG A 903 -19.43 -23.35 15.10
CA ARG A 903 -19.14 -24.64 14.46
C ARG A 903 -17.68 -24.78 14.00
N ALA A 904 -16.92 -23.67 14.00
CA ALA A 904 -15.50 -23.58 13.62
C ALA A 904 -14.67 -22.93 14.75
N ASN A 905 -13.34 -22.87 14.58
CA ASN A 905 -12.38 -22.25 15.50
C ASN A 905 -12.30 -22.97 16.86
N ASP A 906 -12.07 -24.29 16.84
CA ASP A 906 -12.08 -25.18 18.01
C ASP A 906 -10.99 -24.82 19.03
N PHE A 907 -11.38 -24.24 20.16
CA PHE A 907 -10.47 -23.69 21.16
C PHE A 907 -9.42 -22.71 20.57
N GLU A 908 -9.82 -21.91 19.58
CA GLU A 908 -9.04 -20.77 19.10
C GLU A 908 -9.65 -19.47 19.65
N TRP A 909 -8.83 -18.44 19.90
CA TRP A 909 -9.33 -17.12 20.30
C TRP A 909 -9.96 -16.44 19.08
N VAL A 910 -11.25 -16.14 19.16
CA VAL A 910 -12.02 -15.47 18.12
C VAL A 910 -12.33 -14.06 18.59
N SER A 911 -11.80 -13.07 17.88
CA SER A 911 -12.10 -11.66 18.17
C SER A 911 -13.58 -11.37 17.93
N LEU A 912 -14.19 -10.69 18.88
CA LEU A 912 -15.49 -10.02 18.75
C LEU A 912 -15.34 -8.65 18.09
N GLY A 913 -14.13 -8.07 18.11
CA GLY A 913 -13.74 -6.75 17.64
C GLY A 913 -13.23 -5.83 18.76
N VAL A 914 -12.81 -4.62 18.36
CA VAL A 914 -12.25 -3.56 19.22
C VAL A 914 -13.34 -2.56 19.63
N ILE A 915 -13.26 -2.01 20.84
CA ILE A 915 -14.13 -0.94 21.34
C ILE A 915 -13.31 0.16 22.05
N ASP A 916 -13.60 1.43 21.75
CA ASP A 916 -13.12 2.59 22.53
C ASP A 916 -13.74 2.52 23.94
N ALA A 917 -12.96 2.09 24.92
CA ALA A 917 -13.45 1.74 26.24
C ALA A 917 -13.08 2.81 27.28
N SER A 918 -14.08 3.31 28.01
CA SER A 918 -13.86 4.19 29.16
C SER A 918 -13.37 3.40 30.37
N GLN A 919 -12.51 4.01 31.20
CA GLN A 919 -12.19 3.52 32.54
C GLN A 919 -13.47 3.16 33.33
N GLY A 920 -13.47 2.00 34.00
CA GLY A 920 -14.62 1.45 34.70
C GLY A 920 -15.33 0.31 33.95
N PRO A 921 -16.64 0.08 34.17
CA PRO A 921 -17.28 -1.19 33.79
C PRO A 921 -17.31 -1.47 32.29
N ILE A 922 -16.77 -2.63 31.90
CA ILE A 922 -16.99 -3.28 30.60
C ILE A 922 -17.76 -4.59 30.79
N SER A 923 -18.71 -4.85 29.89
CA SER A 923 -19.51 -6.08 29.89
C SER A 923 -19.53 -6.74 28.51
N VAL A 924 -19.45 -8.07 28.48
CA VAL A 924 -19.59 -8.90 27.28
C VAL A 924 -20.79 -9.81 27.46
N LEU A 925 -21.82 -9.66 26.63
CA LEU A 925 -23.11 -10.34 26.73
C LEU A 925 -23.32 -11.29 25.54
N LEU A 926 -23.55 -12.57 25.80
CA LEU A 926 -24.03 -13.56 24.84
C LEU A 926 -25.57 -13.69 24.98
N ASP A 927 -26.31 -13.46 23.88
CA ASP A 927 -27.78 -13.60 23.84
C ASP A 927 -28.22 -14.78 22.95
N VAL A 928 -28.84 -15.79 23.58
CA VAL A 928 -29.30 -17.03 22.93
C VAL A 928 -30.63 -16.85 22.16
N ASP A 929 -31.44 -15.84 22.49
CA ASP A 929 -32.71 -15.52 21.79
C ASP A 929 -32.43 -14.70 20.51
N ALA A 930 -31.36 -13.90 20.50
CA ALA A 930 -30.86 -13.20 19.31
C ALA A 930 -30.00 -14.08 18.36
N SER A 931 -29.54 -15.24 18.83
CA SER A 931 -28.67 -16.16 18.09
C SER A 931 -29.39 -16.96 16.99
N SER A 932 -28.64 -17.37 15.96
CA SER A 932 -29.13 -18.10 14.78
C SER A 932 -28.48 -19.47 14.57
N GLY A 933 -29.21 -20.41 13.97
CA GLY A 933 -28.73 -21.77 13.70
C GLY A 933 -29.82 -22.78 13.41
N GLU A 934 -29.44 -24.06 13.33
CA GLU A 934 -30.41 -25.15 13.17
C GLU A 934 -31.27 -25.35 14.43
N ALA A 935 -32.46 -25.92 14.26
CA ALA A 935 -33.33 -26.23 15.38
C ALA A 935 -32.64 -27.23 16.33
N ASN A 936 -32.49 -26.85 17.60
CA ASN A 936 -31.76 -27.57 18.65
C ASN A 936 -30.21 -27.46 18.57
N SER A 937 -29.65 -26.50 17.82
CA SER A 937 -28.25 -26.10 17.99
C SER A 937 -27.98 -25.51 19.38
N LEU A 938 -26.71 -25.58 19.82
CA LEU A 938 -26.23 -25.10 21.11
C LEU A 938 -25.40 -23.82 20.99
N ALA A 939 -25.60 -22.87 21.89
CA ALA A 939 -24.65 -21.78 22.14
C ALA A 939 -23.80 -22.12 23.38
N ILE A 940 -22.50 -21.88 23.30
CA ILE A 940 -21.50 -22.12 24.34
C ILE A 940 -21.03 -20.79 24.94
N ALA A 941 -20.96 -20.76 26.27
CA ALA A 941 -20.26 -19.75 27.03
C ALA A 941 -19.12 -20.46 27.79
N ASP A 942 -17.89 -19.98 27.66
CA ASP A 942 -16.71 -20.53 28.33
C ASP A 942 -15.88 -19.37 28.89
N VAL A 943 -15.00 -18.76 28.08
CA VAL A 943 -14.07 -17.71 28.51
C VAL A 943 -14.05 -16.51 27.54
N VAL A 944 -13.79 -15.33 28.10
CA VAL A 944 -13.53 -14.06 27.41
C VAL A 944 -12.12 -13.58 27.77
N ARG A 945 -11.38 -13.04 26.79
CA ARG A 945 -10.17 -12.23 27.02
C ARG A 945 -10.45 -10.80 26.57
N ILE A 946 -9.98 -9.80 27.32
CA ILE A 946 -10.05 -8.39 26.96
C ILE A 946 -8.63 -7.85 26.99
N ASP A 947 -8.09 -7.48 25.82
CA ASP A 947 -6.78 -6.83 25.72
C ASP A 947 -7.01 -5.32 25.62
N LEU A 948 -6.72 -4.60 26.70
CA LEU A 948 -6.89 -3.14 26.81
C LEU A 948 -5.55 -2.45 26.57
N THR A 949 -5.45 -1.70 25.48
CA THR A 949 -4.31 -0.81 25.15
C THR A 949 -4.71 0.64 25.41
N GLY A 950 -3.95 1.36 26.24
CA GLY A 950 -4.26 2.76 26.55
C GLY A 950 -3.23 3.44 27.43
N ARG A 951 -3.46 4.71 27.77
CA ARG A 951 -2.55 5.50 28.61
C ARG A 951 -3.13 5.60 30.03
N PRO A 952 -2.46 5.07 31.06
CA PRO A 952 -2.96 5.17 32.43
C PRO A 952 -2.95 6.63 32.91
N ASP A 953 -4.11 7.18 33.29
CA ASP A 953 -4.30 8.53 33.85
C ASP A 953 -3.75 8.68 35.30
N SER A 954 -2.65 8.01 35.62
CA SER A 954 -1.79 8.32 36.77
C SER A 954 -0.48 7.52 36.67
N PHE A 955 0.66 8.20 36.73
CA PHE A 955 1.99 7.58 36.70
C PHE A 955 2.37 6.80 37.98
N ASN A 956 1.52 6.75 39.02
CA ASN A 956 1.98 6.61 40.41
C ASN A 956 1.49 5.40 41.23
N GLU A 957 0.63 4.51 40.72
CA GLU A 957 0.17 3.34 41.52
C GLU A 957 0.56 1.97 40.93
N PHE A 958 0.93 1.91 39.64
CA PHE A 958 1.39 0.67 39.00
C PHE A 958 2.86 0.39 39.29
N GLY A 959 3.12 -0.61 40.13
CA GLY A 959 4.45 -1.07 40.52
C GLY A 959 4.94 -0.56 41.88
N ASP A 960 4.44 0.57 42.40
CA ASP A 960 4.72 1.03 43.79
C ASP A 960 3.78 0.35 44.79
N TYR A 961 3.91 -0.97 44.90
CA TYR A 961 3.14 -1.83 45.80
C TYR A 961 3.32 -1.50 47.29
N ASN A 962 4.31 -0.67 47.65
CA ASN A 962 4.52 -0.20 49.01
C ASN A 962 4.04 1.25 49.26
N GLY A 963 3.63 1.98 48.21
CA GLY A 963 3.06 3.32 48.27
C GLY A 963 4.02 4.37 48.82
N ASN A 964 5.29 4.34 48.41
CA ASN A 964 6.34 5.24 48.90
C ASN A 964 6.79 6.32 47.90
N GLY A 965 6.30 6.30 46.66
CA GLY A 965 6.68 7.19 45.57
C GLY A 965 7.92 6.76 44.78
N LEU A 966 8.37 5.50 44.92
CA LEU A 966 9.51 4.91 44.21
C LEU A 966 9.15 3.46 43.85
N VAL A 967 9.26 3.09 42.57
CA VAL A 967 9.14 1.68 42.17
C VAL A 967 10.52 1.02 42.31
N ASP A 968 10.77 0.38 43.45
CA ASP A 968 12.09 -0.18 43.79
C ASP A 968 12.04 -1.64 44.29
N ALA A 969 13.14 -2.13 44.87
CA ALA A 969 13.22 -3.50 45.37
C ALA A 969 12.31 -3.78 46.59
N ALA A 970 11.78 -2.75 47.25
CA ALA A 970 10.78 -2.85 48.30
C ALA A 970 9.44 -3.36 47.74
N ASP A 971 9.05 -2.93 46.55
CA ASP A 971 7.78 -3.33 45.92
C ASP A 971 7.77 -4.77 45.48
N PHE A 972 8.87 -5.22 44.86
CA PHE A 972 9.12 -6.66 44.65
C PHE A 972 9.02 -7.46 45.96
N THR A 973 9.38 -6.86 47.09
CA THR A 973 9.24 -7.50 48.41
C THR A 973 7.78 -7.61 48.83
N VAL A 974 6.93 -6.61 48.53
CA VAL A 974 5.48 -6.66 48.75
C VAL A 974 4.82 -7.71 47.85
N TRP A 975 5.07 -7.64 46.53
CA TRP A 975 4.59 -8.62 45.55
C TRP A 975 4.93 -10.05 45.98
N ARG A 976 6.21 -10.34 46.20
CA ARG A 976 6.69 -11.69 46.52
C ARG A 976 6.08 -12.24 47.83
N ASP A 977 5.84 -11.38 48.82
CA ASP A 977 5.26 -11.78 50.09
C ASP A 977 3.73 -11.95 50.03
N LEU A 978 3.09 -11.47 48.94
CA LEU A 978 1.67 -11.56 48.69
C LEU A 978 1.27 -12.50 47.54
N LYS A 979 2.22 -13.00 46.74
CA LYS A 979 2.01 -13.92 45.63
C LYS A 979 1.05 -15.07 45.97
N ASP A 980 0.19 -15.40 45.00
CA ASP A 980 -0.90 -16.38 45.02
C ASP A 980 -2.06 -15.99 45.96
N GLN A 981 -2.27 -14.70 46.24
CA GLN A 981 -3.41 -14.18 47.02
C GLN A 981 -4.43 -13.44 46.17
N VAL A 982 -5.71 -13.70 46.44
CA VAL A 982 -6.84 -12.94 45.89
C VAL A 982 -7.07 -11.69 46.75
N VAL A 983 -7.19 -10.53 46.10
CA VAL A 983 -7.39 -9.20 46.69
C VAL A 983 -8.59 -8.49 46.06
N GLU A 984 -8.89 -7.26 46.48
CA GLU A 984 -9.79 -6.39 45.69
C GLU A 984 -8.99 -5.89 44.47
N PRO A 985 -9.53 -5.91 43.24
CA PRO A 985 -8.85 -5.46 42.03
C PRO A 985 -8.09 -4.14 42.16
N GLY A 986 -6.84 -4.14 41.69
CA GLY A 986 -5.95 -2.97 41.70
C GLY A 986 -5.43 -2.59 43.10
N THR A 987 -5.46 -3.51 44.09
CA THR A 987 -5.00 -3.22 45.45
C THR A 987 -3.78 -4.01 45.88
N SER A 988 -2.95 -3.40 46.73
CA SER A 988 -1.78 -4.02 47.35
C SER A 988 -0.64 -4.30 46.36
N ALA A 989 -0.57 -5.50 45.77
CA ALA A 989 0.44 -5.83 44.75
C ALA A 989 -0.18 -6.48 43.50
N ASP A 990 -1.48 -6.27 43.32
CA ASP A 990 -2.24 -6.54 42.12
C ASP A 990 -2.10 -5.29 41.24
N GLY A 991 -1.07 -5.30 40.40
CA GLY A 991 -0.72 -4.25 39.47
C GLY A 991 -1.29 -4.46 38.06
N ASN A 992 -1.82 -5.64 37.72
CA ASN A 992 -2.59 -5.82 36.49
C ASN A 992 -4.10 -5.55 36.68
N GLY A 993 -4.60 -5.56 37.91
CA GLY A 993 -6.00 -5.32 38.25
C GLY A 993 -6.90 -6.56 38.16
N ASP A 994 -6.35 -7.78 38.04
CA ASP A 994 -7.16 -9.00 37.89
C ASP A 994 -7.70 -9.56 39.22
N GLY A 995 -7.28 -8.98 40.36
CA GLY A 995 -7.67 -9.40 41.70
C GLY A 995 -6.84 -10.57 42.25
N VAL A 996 -5.78 -11.02 41.58
CA VAL A 996 -4.95 -12.17 41.96
C VAL A 996 -3.46 -11.81 41.83
N ILE A 997 -2.77 -11.68 42.96
CA ILE A 997 -1.35 -11.30 42.97
C ILE A 997 -0.49 -12.46 42.44
N ASP A 998 -0.02 -12.40 41.20
CA ASP A 998 0.50 -13.51 40.41
C ASP A 998 1.78 -13.13 39.63
N THR A 999 2.18 -13.85 38.57
CA THR A 999 3.38 -13.52 37.77
C THR A 999 3.17 -12.28 36.88
N LEU A 1000 1.93 -11.93 36.52
CA LEU A 1000 1.62 -10.76 35.68
C LEU A 1000 1.95 -9.44 36.40
N ASP A 1001 1.65 -9.33 37.69
CA ASP A 1001 2.04 -8.17 38.50
C ASP A 1001 3.56 -8.01 38.60
N TYR A 1002 4.29 -9.12 38.65
CA TYR A 1002 5.75 -9.05 38.62
C TYR A 1002 6.24 -8.39 37.32
N HIS A 1003 5.56 -8.61 36.19
CA HIS A 1003 5.89 -7.94 34.94
C HIS A 1003 5.56 -6.43 34.98
N VAL A 1004 4.44 -6.03 35.60
CA VAL A 1004 4.10 -4.62 35.85
C VAL A 1004 5.15 -3.92 36.73
N TRP A 1005 5.68 -4.60 37.76
CA TRP A 1005 6.79 -4.06 38.54
C TRP A 1005 8.11 -3.98 37.76
N VAL A 1006 8.42 -4.99 36.94
CA VAL A 1006 9.65 -5.00 36.12
C VAL A 1006 9.67 -3.85 35.12
N SER A 1007 8.55 -3.56 34.44
CA SER A 1007 8.48 -2.47 33.44
C SER A 1007 8.57 -1.07 34.05
N ARG A 1008 8.31 -0.92 35.35
CA ARG A 1008 8.33 0.37 36.07
C ARG A 1008 9.51 0.57 37.02
N PHE A 1009 10.40 -0.41 37.15
CA PHE A 1009 11.52 -0.37 38.11
C PHE A 1009 12.47 0.82 37.88
N GLY A 1010 12.51 1.73 38.86
CA GLY A 1010 13.38 2.92 38.86
C GLY A 1010 12.68 4.27 38.68
N MET A 1011 11.35 4.31 38.53
CA MET A 1011 10.59 5.57 38.47
C MET A 1011 10.41 6.22 39.86
N GLU A 1012 10.40 7.56 39.94
CA GLU A 1012 10.27 8.36 41.18
C GLU A 1012 9.19 9.46 41.08
N GLU A 1013 8.45 9.72 42.17
CA GLU A 1013 7.44 10.78 42.27
C GLU A 1013 8.01 12.22 42.50
N PRO A 1014 7.52 13.25 41.79
CA PRO A 1014 7.70 14.65 42.19
C PRO A 1014 6.78 15.01 43.38
N ILE A 1015 7.30 14.94 44.61
CA ILE A 1015 6.52 15.15 45.85
C ILE A 1015 5.75 16.48 45.85
N ALA A 1016 4.42 16.41 45.67
CA ALA A 1016 3.53 17.56 45.78
C ALA A 1016 3.47 18.08 47.24
N PRO A 1017 3.68 19.39 47.50
CA PRO A 1017 3.64 19.92 48.86
C PRO A 1017 2.20 19.93 49.41
N ALA A 1018 1.98 19.16 50.48
CA ALA A 1018 0.67 18.94 51.11
C ALA A 1018 -0.17 20.22 51.32
N VAL A 1019 -1.20 20.40 50.49
CA VAL A 1019 -2.15 21.52 50.59
C VAL A 1019 -3.17 21.23 51.70
N ALA A 1020 -3.23 22.10 52.70
CA ALA A 1020 -4.20 21.98 53.78
C ALA A 1020 -5.64 22.26 53.28
N LEU A 1021 -6.52 21.27 53.42
CA LEU A 1021 -7.94 21.37 53.04
C LEU A 1021 -8.65 22.58 53.66
N ALA A 1022 -9.17 23.45 52.80
CA ALA A 1022 -10.17 24.45 53.16
C ALA A 1022 -11.59 23.86 53.00
N PRO A 1023 -12.56 24.20 53.86
CA PRO A 1023 -13.89 23.61 53.81
C PRO A 1023 -14.71 24.12 52.61
N ALA A 1024 -15.50 23.21 52.02
CA ALA A 1024 -16.27 23.44 50.81
C ALA A 1024 -17.20 24.66 50.85
N VAL A 1025 -17.17 25.45 49.76
CA VAL A 1025 -18.15 26.51 49.48
C VAL A 1025 -19.19 25.95 48.50
N ALA A 1026 -20.45 25.94 48.92
CA ALA A 1026 -21.54 25.48 48.05
C ALA A 1026 -21.78 26.47 46.90
N LEU A 1027 -21.60 26.01 45.66
CA LEU A 1027 -21.92 26.78 44.45
C LEU A 1027 -23.42 26.72 44.16
N THR A 1028 -24.03 27.90 44.01
CA THR A 1028 -25.44 28.06 43.68
C THR A 1028 -25.67 27.94 42.18
N THR A 1029 -26.62 27.12 41.77
CA THR A 1029 -27.07 27.02 40.38
C THR A 1029 -27.69 28.34 39.90
N ALA A 1030 -27.17 28.86 38.79
CA ALA A 1030 -27.76 29.97 38.05
C ALA A 1030 -28.17 29.47 36.66
N ALA A 1031 -29.48 29.43 36.41
CA ALA A 1031 -30.01 29.04 35.10
C ALA A 1031 -29.76 30.15 34.08
N VAL A 1032 -29.17 29.82 32.93
CA VAL A 1032 -29.07 30.71 31.77
C VAL A 1032 -30.29 30.49 30.88
N THR A 1033 -30.92 31.59 30.48
CA THR A 1033 -32.13 31.64 29.66
C THR A 1033 -31.79 31.64 28.17
N SER A 1034 -32.51 30.83 27.40
CA SER A 1034 -32.45 30.84 25.94
C SER A 1034 -33.09 32.11 25.34
N GLU A 1035 -32.44 32.69 24.33
CA GLU A 1035 -33.08 33.55 23.33
C GLU A 1035 -32.80 32.99 21.91
N PRO A 1036 -33.67 33.24 20.91
CA PRO A 1036 -33.78 32.40 19.73
C PRO A 1036 -33.05 32.94 18.49
N GLU A 1037 -32.80 32.02 17.54
CA GLU A 1037 -32.25 32.28 16.21
C GLU A 1037 -33.16 33.18 15.33
N PRO A 1038 -32.58 33.93 14.38
CA PRO A 1038 -33.31 34.54 13.27
C PRO A 1038 -33.44 33.57 12.08
N ALA A 1039 -34.67 33.28 11.67
CA ALA A 1039 -34.96 32.48 10.48
C ALA A 1039 -34.48 33.17 9.18
N ILE A 1040 -33.96 32.40 8.23
CA ILE A 1040 -33.68 32.84 6.86
C ILE A 1040 -34.73 32.26 5.91
N ASP A 1041 -35.19 33.12 5.00
CA ASP A 1041 -36.31 32.93 4.09
C ASP A 1041 -35.92 32.10 2.86
N ALA A 1042 -36.81 31.22 2.40
CA ALA A 1042 -36.55 30.30 1.28
C ALA A 1042 -37.44 30.64 0.09
N SER A 1043 -36.82 31.14 -0.99
CA SER A 1043 -37.49 31.34 -2.28
C SER A 1043 -36.53 31.09 -3.45
N PRO A 1044 -36.78 30.11 -4.33
CA PRO A 1044 -35.97 29.89 -5.53
C PRO A 1044 -36.41 30.81 -6.69
N GLU A 1045 -35.46 31.41 -7.41
CA GLU A 1045 -35.74 32.07 -8.69
C GLU A 1045 -35.47 31.11 -9.87
N GLU A 1046 -36.45 30.99 -10.76
CA GLU A 1046 -36.39 30.16 -11.97
C GLU A 1046 -35.48 30.79 -13.04
N VAL A 1047 -34.51 30.04 -13.57
CA VAL A 1047 -33.79 30.41 -14.80
C VAL A 1047 -34.48 29.78 -16.01
N VAL A 1048 -35.02 30.63 -16.89
CA VAL A 1048 -35.84 30.22 -18.05
C VAL A 1048 -34.98 29.89 -19.27
N VAL A 1049 -35.10 28.65 -19.76
CA VAL A 1049 -34.48 28.16 -21.00
C VAL A 1049 -35.06 28.87 -22.23
N SER A 1050 -34.22 29.25 -23.21
CA SER A 1050 -34.70 29.67 -24.54
C SER A 1050 -33.78 29.29 -25.70
N ALA A 1051 -34.37 28.67 -26.72
CA ALA A 1051 -33.79 28.31 -28.01
C ALA A 1051 -34.94 28.11 -29.03
N PRO A 1052 -34.71 27.86 -30.33
CA PRO A 1052 -33.74 28.46 -31.26
C PRO A 1052 -34.44 29.03 -32.52
N SER A 1053 -33.70 29.64 -33.48
CA SER A 1053 -34.14 29.73 -34.90
C SER A 1053 -33.03 30.16 -35.89
N PRO A 1054 -33.14 29.85 -37.21
CA PRO A 1054 -31.98 29.46 -38.02
C PRO A 1054 -31.73 30.32 -39.28
N LEU A 1055 -30.63 30.05 -40.04
CA LEU A 1055 -30.58 30.27 -41.49
C LEU A 1055 -29.45 29.51 -42.25
N LEU A 1056 -29.83 28.97 -43.42
CA LEU A 1056 -29.07 28.27 -44.48
C LEU A 1056 -28.04 29.18 -45.21
N ALA A 1057 -27.04 28.78 -46.05
CA ALA A 1057 -26.42 27.52 -46.55
C ALA A 1057 -25.18 27.91 -47.46
N PRO A 1058 -24.75 27.19 -48.54
CA PRO A 1058 -23.94 25.95 -48.59
C PRO A 1058 -22.63 26.02 -49.44
N LEU A 1059 -21.72 25.03 -49.23
CA LEU A 1059 -20.84 24.25 -50.17
C LEU A 1059 -20.16 24.91 -51.41
N PRO A 1060 -18.90 24.53 -51.76
CA PRO A 1060 -18.69 23.32 -52.59
C PRO A 1060 -17.38 22.50 -52.40
N SER A 1061 -17.46 21.24 -52.85
CA SER A 1061 -16.43 20.18 -52.82
C SER A 1061 -15.26 20.38 -53.81
N ARG A 1062 -14.19 19.59 -53.64
CA ARG A 1062 -13.25 19.22 -54.73
C ARG A 1062 -12.88 17.74 -54.72
N THR A 1063 -12.56 17.23 -55.90
CA THR A 1063 -12.41 15.80 -56.23
C THR A 1063 -11.03 15.50 -56.79
N VAL A 1064 -10.47 14.35 -56.37
CA VAL A 1064 -9.47 13.45 -56.99
C VAL A 1064 -8.72 13.91 -58.25
N ALA A 1065 -7.39 13.68 -58.26
CA ALA A 1065 -6.63 13.46 -59.49
C ALA A 1065 -5.65 12.27 -59.34
N PHE A 1066 -5.84 11.25 -60.18
CA PHE A 1066 -5.04 10.02 -60.28
C PHE A 1066 -4.00 10.15 -61.42
N LEU A 1067 -2.75 9.71 -61.22
CA LEU A 1067 -1.75 9.31 -62.23
C LEU A 1067 -0.75 8.38 -61.50
N GLY A 1068 -0.62 7.07 -61.78
CA GLY A 1068 0.04 6.48 -62.97
C GLY A 1068 1.56 6.30 -62.69
N SER A 1069 2.23 5.15 -62.91
CA SER A 1069 1.86 3.92 -63.63
C SER A 1069 2.86 2.77 -63.40
N ALA A 1070 2.37 1.51 -63.38
CA ALA A 1070 2.98 0.27 -63.90
C ALA A 1070 4.48 -0.07 -63.70
N ALA A 1071 4.77 -1.23 -63.08
CA ALA A 1071 5.31 -2.42 -63.79
C ALA A 1071 5.49 -3.67 -62.88
N THR A 1072 4.82 -4.77 -63.24
CA THR A 1072 5.09 -6.18 -62.87
C THR A 1072 5.98 -6.87 -63.94
N PRO A 1073 6.35 -8.17 -63.84
CA PRO A 1073 6.62 -9.08 -62.70
C PRO A 1073 7.92 -9.94 -62.88
N GLN A 1074 8.25 -10.83 -61.92
CA GLN A 1074 8.73 -12.24 -62.12
C GLN A 1074 8.87 -12.92 -60.73
N GLN A 1075 8.25 -14.09 -60.46
CA GLN A 1075 8.74 -15.48 -60.66
C GLN A 1075 10.11 -15.76 -60.00
N GLU A 1076 10.35 -16.83 -59.24
CA GLU A 1076 9.62 -18.07 -58.86
C GLU A 1076 10.22 -18.59 -57.51
N ALA A 1077 9.45 -19.17 -56.56
CA ALA A 1077 9.41 -20.61 -56.19
C ALA A 1077 10.79 -21.25 -55.82
N VAL A 1078 11.00 -22.07 -54.77
CA VAL A 1078 10.29 -23.29 -54.28
C VAL A 1078 10.82 -23.70 -52.87
N ASP A 1079 9.96 -24.32 -52.04
CA ASP A 1079 10.12 -25.23 -50.87
C ASP A 1079 11.18 -25.05 -49.73
N SER A 1080 10.69 -25.41 -48.53
CA SER A 1080 11.38 -25.78 -47.27
C SER A 1080 11.87 -27.26 -47.29
N PRO A 1081 12.32 -27.94 -46.20
CA PRO A 1081 12.52 -27.55 -44.79
C PRO A 1081 13.81 -28.10 -44.09
N ALA A 1082 13.84 -27.92 -42.75
CA ALA A 1082 14.42 -28.79 -41.70
C ALA A 1082 15.93 -28.73 -41.31
N ASP A 1083 16.13 -28.47 -40.02
CA ASP A 1083 17.00 -29.11 -39.01
C ASP A 1083 18.28 -29.84 -39.45
N ASP A 1084 19.44 -29.35 -38.95
CA ASP A 1084 20.44 -30.12 -38.18
C ASP A 1084 21.71 -29.28 -37.92
N ALA A 1085 22.08 -29.06 -36.64
CA ALA A 1085 23.47 -29.03 -36.14
C ALA A 1085 23.60 -28.53 -34.68
N ILE A 1086 23.39 -29.41 -33.70
CA ILE A 1086 24.06 -29.30 -32.39
C ILE A 1086 25.29 -30.21 -32.45
N GLU A 1087 26.50 -29.64 -32.37
CA GLU A 1087 27.72 -30.20 -31.74
C GLU A 1087 28.97 -29.43 -32.23
N LEU A 1088 29.43 -28.41 -31.47
CA LEU A 1088 30.86 -28.18 -31.24
C LEU A 1088 31.14 -27.21 -30.07
N LEU A 1089 30.80 -27.60 -28.84
CA LEU A 1089 31.38 -26.99 -27.64
C LEU A 1089 32.54 -27.87 -27.11
N LEU A 1090 33.36 -27.31 -26.20
CA LEU A 1090 34.45 -27.98 -25.47
C LEU A 1090 35.79 -28.21 -26.20
N ALA A 1091 36.48 -27.12 -26.58
CA ALA A 1091 37.94 -27.02 -26.41
C ALA A 1091 38.49 -25.59 -26.67
N ARG A 1092 38.48 -24.72 -25.65
CA ARG A 1092 39.49 -23.66 -25.38
C ARG A 1092 39.11 -22.85 -24.14
N THR A 1093 39.70 -23.20 -23.01
CA THR A 1093 39.66 -22.44 -21.75
C THR A 1093 41.04 -21.79 -21.49
N ASP A 1094 41.07 -20.88 -20.51
CA ASP A 1094 42.22 -20.55 -19.64
C ASP A 1094 43.30 -19.53 -20.07
N ASP A 1095 43.28 -18.97 -21.29
CA ASP A 1095 44.18 -17.84 -21.65
C ASP A 1095 43.46 -16.48 -21.69
N GLN A 1096 42.20 -16.38 -22.16
CA GLN A 1096 41.46 -15.11 -22.19
C GLN A 1096 40.99 -14.58 -20.81
N ARG A 1097 41.12 -15.38 -19.74
CA ARG A 1097 40.86 -14.93 -18.36
C ARG A 1097 42.06 -14.26 -17.69
N ARG A 1098 43.23 -14.17 -18.34
CA ARG A 1098 44.43 -13.54 -17.73
C ARG A 1098 44.84 -12.20 -18.33
N GLU A 1099 44.23 -11.80 -19.45
CA GLU A 1099 44.40 -10.45 -19.99
C GLU A 1099 43.37 -9.47 -19.40
N ARG A 1100 42.13 -9.91 -19.12
CA ARG A 1100 41.10 -9.05 -18.50
C ARG A 1100 41.49 -8.53 -17.11
N ASP A 1101 42.02 -9.42 -16.26
CA ASP A 1101 42.50 -9.10 -14.91
C ASP A 1101 43.69 -8.11 -14.88
N GLN A 1102 44.38 -7.87 -16.01
CA GLN A 1102 45.48 -6.91 -16.10
C GLN A 1102 45.04 -5.52 -16.58
N ASP A 1103 43.96 -5.44 -17.37
CA ASP A 1103 43.40 -4.16 -17.82
C ASP A 1103 42.53 -3.52 -16.72
N GLU A 1104 41.75 -4.30 -15.94
CA GLU A 1104 41.02 -3.79 -14.76
C GLU A 1104 41.98 -3.16 -13.73
N GLN A 1105 43.11 -3.82 -13.41
CA GLN A 1105 44.11 -3.26 -12.49
C GLN A 1105 44.83 -2.02 -13.04
N ALA A 1106 44.85 -1.80 -14.36
CA ALA A 1106 45.46 -0.61 -14.96
C ALA A 1106 44.54 0.61 -14.90
N VAL A 1107 43.22 0.41 -14.95
CA VAL A 1107 42.21 1.47 -14.82
C VAL A 1107 42.13 1.96 -13.37
N ASP A 1108 42.07 1.05 -12.39
CA ASP A 1108 42.10 1.41 -10.95
C ASP A 1108 43.35 2.20 -10.56
N HIS A 1109 44.52 1.77 -11.05
CA HIS A 1109 45.79 2.48 -10.78
C HIS A 1109 45.88 3.85 -11.46
N LEU A 1110 45.05 4.14 -12.46
CA LEU A 1110 44.95 5.44 -13.11
C LEU A 1110 43.97 6.35 -12.35
N ALA A 1111 42.81 5.82 -11.96
CA ALA A 1111 41.82 6.51 -11.12
C ALA A 1111 42.43 6.95 -9.77
N GLN A 1112 43.07 6.03 -9.04
CA GLN A 1112 43.75 6.34 -7.77
C GLN A 1112 44.87 7.39 -7.91
N ARG A 1113 45.43 7.59 -9.11
CA ARG A 1113 46.50 8.58 -9.35
C ARG A 1113 45.99 9.94 -9.83
N MET A 1114 44.78 10.01 -10.37
CA MET A 1114 44.12 11.29 -10.64
C MET A 1114 43.53 11.90 -9.35
N ALA A 1115 43.10 11.07 -8.39
CA ALA A 1115 42.55 11.51 -7.11
C ALA A 1115 43.55 12.21 -6.16
N THR A 1116 44.86 11.96 -6.26
CA THR A 1116 45.86 12.45 -5.27
C THR A 1116 46.61 13.72 -5.66
N GLY A 1117 45.93 14.67 -6.31
CA GLY A 1117 46.34 16.06 -6.62
C GLY A 1117 47.79 16.48 -6.34
N LEU A 1118 48.74 16.06 -7.19
CA LEU A 1118 50.15 16.48 -7.13
C LEU A 1118 50.57 17.25 -8.38
N ALA A 1119 51.33 18.33 -8.17
CA ALA A 1119 51.37 19.48 -9.08
C ALA A 1119 52.01 19.23 -10.46
N ILE A 1120 51.42 19.90 -11.46
CA ILE A 1120 51.90 20.02 -12.85
C ILE A 1120 53.33 20.60 -12.88
N GLY A 1121 54.28 19.89 -13.52
CA GLY A 1121 55.64 20.43 -13.68
C GLY A 1121 56.77 19.53 -14.22
N ASP A 1122 56.50 18.32 -14.75
CA ASP A 1122 57.56 17.44 -15.29
C ASP A 1122 57.61 17.43 -16.84
N PRO A 1123 58.74 17.79 -17.48
CA PRO A 1123 58.91 17.77 -18.94
C PRO A 1123 58.79 16.39 -19.62
N GLN A 1124 58.67 15.27 -18.88
CA GLN A 1124 58.55 13.94 -19.49
C GLN A 1124 57.13 13.57 -19.96
N ILE A 1125 56.10 14.36 -19.63
CA ILE A 1125 54.70 14.06 -20.00
C ILE A 1125 54.37 14.47 -21.44
N ASP A 1126 55.00 15.52 -21.98
CA ASP A 1126 54.72 15.99 -23.35
C ASP A 1126 55.22 15.02 -24.45
N GLU A 1127 56.23 14.17 -24.17
CA GLU A 1127 56.75 13.20 -25.15
C GLU A 1127 55.85 11.95 -25.29
N ALA A 1128 55.03 11.66 -24.27
CA ALA A 1128 54.00 10.61 -24.33
C ALA A 1128 52.73 11.08 -25.07
N ARG A 1129 52.37 12.36 -24.98
CA ARG A 1129 51.16 12.89 -25.61
C ARG A 1129 51.28 13.02 -27.14
N ASP A 1130 52.45 13.40 -27.62
CA ASP A 1130 52.70 13.59 -29.07
C ASP A 1130 53.04 12.28 -29.81
N SER A 1131 53.26 11.17 -29.10
CA SER A 1131 53.45 9.84 -29.70
C SER A 1131 52.16 9.02 -29.86
N LEU A 1132 51.07 9.37 -29.15
CA LEU A 1132 49.79 8.68 -29.22
C LEU A 1132 48.89 9.15 -30.40
N PHE A 1133 49.18 10.32 -30.99
CA PHE A 1133 48.38 10.93 -32.06
C PHE A 1133 48.99 10.77 -33.47
N ALA A 1134 49.94 9.86 -33.68
CA ALA A 1134 50.59 9.63 -34.96
C ALA A 1134 50.65 8.14 -35.36
N GLN A 1135 49.78 7.75 -36.29
CA GLN A 1135 49.68 6.42 -36.96
C GLN A 1135 49.05 5.34 -36.05
N GLU A 1136 47.91 4.70 -36.38
CA GLU A 1136 47.62 4.00 -37.65
C GLU A 1136 46.14 4.09 -38.11
N ASP A 1137 45.83 3.36 -39.19
CA ASP A 1137 44.73 3.62 -40.14
C ASP A 1137 43.43 2.86 -39.81
N PHE A 1138 42.33 3.60 -39.64
CA PHE A 1138 40.99 3.05 -39.31
C PHE A 1138 40.39 2.14 -40.40
N GLY A 1139 41.02 2.07 -41.59
CA GLY A 1139 40.53 1.29 -42.73
C GLY A 1139 40.72 -0.24 -42.67
N GLU A 1140 41.64 -0.78 -41.86
CA GLU A 1140 41.93 -2.24 -41.87
C GLU A 1140 41.16 -3.05 -40.80
N LEU A 1141 40.70 -2.41 -39.72
CA LEU A 1141 40.00 -3.08 -38.61
C LEU A 1141 38.63 -3.66 -39.03
N THR A 1142 37.87 -2.91 -39.83
CA THR A 1142 36.55 -3.31 -40.35
C THR A 1142 36.58 -4.50 -41.32
N THR A 1143 37.74 -4.86 -41.86
CA THR A 1143 37.89 -6.03 -42.74
C THR A 1143 38.25 -7.31 -41.97
N ARG A 1144 38.74 -7.21 -40.72
CA ARG A 1144 38.96 -8.38 -39.85
C ARG A 1144 37.77 -8.74 -38.96
N LEU A 1145 36.88 -7.79 -38.68
CA LEU A 1145 35.62 -8.02 -37.96
C LEU A 1145 34.47 -8.55 -38.85
N ARG A 1146 34.73 -8.85 -40.14
CA ARG A 1146 33.77 -9.45 -41.08
C ARG A 1146 34.23 -10.82 -41.61
N LYS A 1147 35.05 -11.54 -40.85
CA LYS A 1147 35.49 -12.92 -41.08
C LYS A 1147 35.63 -13.67 -39.78
#